data_AF-A0A847L8N4-F1
#
_entry.id   AF-A0A847L8N4-F1
#
_cell.length_a   1.000
_cell.length_b   1.000
_cell.length_c   1.000
_cell.angle_alpha   90.00
_cell.angle_beta   90.00
_cell.angle_gamma   90.00
#
_symmetry.space_group_name_H-M   'P 1'
#
loop_
_entity.id
_entity.type
_entity.pdbx_description
1 polymer ?
#
loop_
_entity_poly.entity_id
_entity_poly.type
_entity_poly.pdbx_seq_one_letter_code
_entity_poly.pdbx_strand_id
1 'polypeptide(L)'
;MKKLTLLIMACAVAIMSYAAGGNITYELNGGVTNDYGWTSKADMLADFSADYNKVFGKSTSWGADTKPGDIQATTYPDMYKLFEDAEIGPKWAWLKEYILKVAADAEHKSLESLQGGNDTYWCGAVDGFFTNSQFAAGGWNEAPNFTVLGAPAAFMPTWGHGFAGPATYDGTAEIILPTPYKAEASFDGWYTTADFSSDRVTSIAVGETGDKTFYAKWTEYVPTIAEVWELDAGVETKATGTVTLIDGNNVYIQDASGGMLLTFAATPDVALGEEIVVKAKTAANGTQKKLVDVAVTGKTTGTAPEVQKIDLDGLKADAEKNYSTYMYQWVQALGLTVQSYNADGTAVLADDGGNTIKLALKLDQAAYPAGTKINFKGVVDFDTDVILNTSIENIKLSPVPRPDSYKYPVLEDKYSLTSKWLVSAHLDNLGANPIGKKDFVRGMLAKGGKMYFVDRDNKQLVVLDGATGKRLEPIKLAEDVFTYKDADGEVKQAGTLPFNDIKLDNAGNVLLGNCATSVKEMFQIWKVDLATGEGKLVLEEMLMENPDFVESAVRFDAFGVYGDVDGDAIILASNANAMEVYKWTIEDGVAGKAEMIEIDVSVEGTYLTNLENPGTAPQVFPLDFNYFYLDGNETLPTLIDMDGNVIDGFYENPAAEVDTTTKPGEEWKINKGHNGLIEFELGGEYFFLIAGTNTVGVPPSTFRLYKWEDGVKAFSGIQPMWTFPADGMGAETNSYRTAVPSVEVDEEAGIATLYLYTGENGYGVYEFSTNATSVRNTYNNDAVNVRVDGKTLLLSEEVASVSVYTVTGQLIAQAERAASLNVAERGIYIVKATTLQGETAVHKVLVK
;
A
#
# COMPACT_ATOMS: atom_id res chain seq x y z
N MET A 1 16.11 59.06 -46.35
CA MET A 1 15.41 58.91 -45.05
C MET A 1 13.99 58.42 -45.33
N LYS A 2 13.40 57.61 -44.42
CA LYS A 2 11.97 57.22 -44.35
C LYS A 2 11.28 56.59 -45.60
N LYS A 3 10.89 55.31 -45.42
CA LYS A 3 9.57 54.68 -45.75
C LYS A 3 9.07 54.49 -47.21
N LEU A 4 8.55 53.27 -47.46
CA LEU A 4 7.40 52.89 -48.34
C LEU A 4 7.61 53.03 -49.88
N THR A 5 7.10 52.18 -50.80
CA THR A 5 6.33 50.88 -50.82
C THR A 5 6.39 50.30 -52.28
N LEU A 6 5.83 49.16 -52.76
CA LEU A 6 5.02 48.01 -52.29
C LEU A 6 5.14 46.84 -53.32
N LEU A 7 5.09 45.56 -52.89
CA LEU A 7 4.84 44.33 -53.71
C LEU A 7 5.88 43.97 -54.81
N ILE A 8 6.07 42.71 -55.24
CA ILE A 8 5.40 41.42 -54.94
C ILE A 8 6.46 40.40 -54.50
N MET A 9 6.21 39.63 -53.44
CA MET A 9 7.00 38.42 -53.14
C MET A 9 6.10 37.37 -52.45
N ALA A 10 5.40 36.57 -53.24
CA ALA A 10 4.45 35.56 -52.78
C ALA A 10 4.52 34.30 -53.66
N CYS A 11 5.43 33.39 -53.30
CA CYS A 11 5.37 31.95 -53.60
C CYS A 11 6.41 31.25 -52.73
N ALA A 12 5.96 30.44 -51.77
CA ALA A 12 6.85 29.54 -51.06
C ALA A 12 7.14 28.34 -51.97
N VAL A 13 8.38 28.25 -52.46
CA VAL A 13 8.94 26.98 -52.94
C VAL A 13 10.13 26.69 -52.04
N ALA A 14 9.85 26.03 -50.91
CA ALA A 14 10.90 25.33 -50.19
C ALA A 14 11.37 24.20 -51.10
N ILE A 15 12.52 24.40 -51.76
CA ILE A 15 13.21 23.32 -52.45
C ILE A 15 13.82 22.43 -51.36
N MET A 16 12.98 21.58 -50.78
CA MET A 16 13.47 20.34 -50.18
C MET A 16 14.14 19.58 -51.33
N SER A 17 15.47 19.48 -51.26
CA SER A 17 16.19 18.50 -52.03
C SER A 17 15.66 17.13 -51.60
N TYR A 18 14.93 16.46 -52.50
CA TYR A 18 14.56 15.06 -52.32
C TYR A 18 15.83 14.30 -51.95
N ALA A 19 15.81 13.61 -50.80
CA ALA A 19 16.95 12.81 -50.40
C ALA A 19 17.14 11.70 -51.45
N ALA A 20 18.39 11.50 -51.88
CA ALA A 20 18.75 10.45 -52.82
C ALA A 20 18.92 9.13 -52.05
N GLY A 21 17.82 8.63 -51.48
CA GLY A 21 17.74 7.28 -50.95
C GLY A 21 18.05 6.24 -52.03
N GLY A 22 18.44 5.04 -51.60
CA GLY A 22 18.97 3.99 -52.48
C GLY A 22 18.21 2.69 -52.42
N ASN A 23 18.77 1.68 -53.09
CA ASN A 23 18.32 0.30 -53.04
C ASN A 23 18.79 -0.36 -51.74
N ILE A 24 18.06 -1.36 -51.27
CA ILE A 24 18.38 -2.13 -50.07
C ILE A 24 18.51 -3.61 -50.45
N THR A 25 19.65 -4.20 -50.14
CA THR A 25 19.97 -5.61 -50.40
C THR A 25 20.02 -6.39 -49.08
N TYR A 26 19.31 -7.50 -49.00
CA TYR A 26 19.24 -8.34 -47.80
C TYR A 26 19.90 -9.71 -48.05
N GLU A 27 21.09 -9.91 -47.47
CA GLU A 27 21.85 -11.15 -47.56
C GLU A 27 21.45 -12.09 -46.41
N LEU A 28 20.49 -12.98 -46.68
CA LEU A 28 19.83 -13.80 -45.66
C LEU A 28 20.74 -14.88 -45.04
N ASN A 29 21.94 -15.12 -45.55
CA ASN A 29 22.92 -16.10 -45.03
C ASN A 29 22.32 -17.49 -44.72
N GLY A 30 21.51 -17.99 -45.66
CA GLY A 30 20.82 -19.28 -45.55
C GLY A 30 19.56 -19.27 -44.68
N GLY A 31 19.07 -18.09 -44.28
CA GLY A 31 17.69 -17.89 -43.83
C GLY A 31 16.73 -17.69 -45.01
N VAL A 32 15.45 -17.60 -44.69
CA VAL A 32 14.30 -17.44 -45.60
C VAL A 32 13.41 -16.29 -45.13
N THR A 33 12.47 -15.91 -46.00
CA THR A 33 11.55 -14.80 -45.77
C THR A 33 10.33 -15.17 -44.90
N ASN A 34 10.12 -16.44 -44.61
CA ASN A 34 9.04 -16.96 -43.77
C ASN A 34 9.34 -18.40 -43.36
N ASP A 35 8.72 -18.83 -42.27
CA ASP A 35 8.73 -20.19 -41.72
C ASP A 35 8.13 -21.25 -42.66
N TYR A 36 7.12 -20.89 -43.45
CA TYR A 36 6.56 -21.78 -44.48
C TYR A 36 7.44 -21.93 -45.74
N GLY A 37 8.56 -21.20 -45.82
CA GLY A 37 9.54 -21.31 -46.91
C GLY A 37 9.09 -20.77 -48.27
N TRP A 38 7.96 -20.05 -48.36
CA TRP A 38 7.44 -19.50 -49.62
C TRP A 38 8.42 -18.49 -50.24
N THR A 39 8.83 -18.70 -51.49
CA THR A 39 9.69 -17.77 -52.25
C THR A 39 8.90 -16.85 -53.19
N SER A 40 7.65 -17.21 -53.48
CA SER A 40 6.76 -16.44 -54.37
C SER A 40 5.29 -16.49 -53.94
N LYS A 41 4.51 -15.55 -54.49
CA LYS A 41 3.03 -15.53 -54.34
C LYS A 41 2.35 -16.75 -54.98
N ALA A 42 3.01 -17.44 -55.92
CA ALA A 42 2.54 -18.69 -56.48
C ALA A 42 2.81 -19.89 -55.55
N ASP A 43 3.89 -19.85 -54.77
CA ASP A 43 4.24 -20.89 -53.77
C ASP A 43 3.20 -20.86 -52.64
N MET A 44 2.96 -19.66 -52.11
CA MET A 44 1.92 -19.37 -51.11
C MET A 44 0.52 -19.78 -51.62
N LEU A 45 0.21 -19.55 -52.90
CA LEU A 45 -1.04 -19.98 -53.51
C LEU A 45 -1.15 -21.51 -53.66
N ALA A 46 -0.04 -22.20 -53.96
CA ALA A 46 -0.02 -23.66 -54.04
C ALA A 46 -0.21 -24.31 -52.64
N ASP A 47 0.36 -23.71 -51.60
CA ASP A 47 0.16 -24.13 -50.21
C ASP A 47 -1.27 -23.83 -49.72
N PHE A 48 -1.82 -22.65 -50.03
CA PHE A 48 -3.23 -22.32 -49.83
C PHE A 48 -4.16 -23.31 -50.55
N SER A 49 -3.79 -23.75 -51.75
CA SER A 49 -4.49 -24.80 -52.51
C SER A 49 -4.46 -26.15 -51.79
N ALA A 50 -3.33 -26.51 -51.17
CA ALA A 50 -3.18 -27.76 -50.43
C ALA A 50 -4.01 -27.76 -49.13
N ASP A 51 -3.99 -26.66 -48.38
CA ASP A 51 -4.79 -26.51 -47.15
C ASP A 51 -6.30 -26.45 -47.43
N TYR A 52 -6.72 -25.73 -48.48
CA TYR A 52 -8.12 -25.74 -48.93
C TYR A 52 -8.57 -27.15 -49.36
N ASN A 53 -7.70 -27.93 -50.02
CA ASN A 53 -7.98 -29.32 -50.32
C ASN A 53 -8.11 -30.20 -49.06
N LYS A 54 -7.26 -29.97 -48.05
CA LYS A 54 -7.27 -30.68 -46.76
C LYS A 54 -8.56 -30.45 -45.99
N VAL A 55 -8.98 -29.18 -45.82
CA VAL A 55 -10.17 -28.82 -45.02
C VAL A 55 -11.47 -29.23 -45.72
N PHE A 56 -11.58 -29.04 -47.04
CA PHE A 56 -12.85 -29.24 -47.76
C PHE A 56 -12.92 -30.49 -48.65
N GLY A 57 -11.91 -31.37 -48.59
CA GLY A 57 -11.87 -32.62 -49.36
C GLY A 57 -11.88 -32.43 -50.88
N LYS A 58 -11.21 -31.38 -51.36
CA LYS A 58 -11.20 -30.96 -52.78
C LYS A 58 -9.93 -31.48 -53.49
N SER A 59 -9.73 -31.10 -54.76
CA SER A 59 -8.53 -31.44 -55.53
C SER A 59 -8.15 -30.32 -56.50
N THR A 60 -8.05 -29.10 -55.97
CA THR A 60 -7.57 -27.90 -56.67
C THR A 60 -6.04 -27.93 -56.81
N SER A 61 -5.50 -27.23 -57.80
CA SER A 61 -4.06 -27.12 -58.03
C SER A 61 -3.70 -25.71 -58.48
N TRP A 62 -3.92 -24.73 -57.60
CA TRP A 62 -3.57 -23.35 -57.88
C TRP A 62 -2.05 -23.13 -57.74
N GLY A 63 -1.57 -22.02 -58.31
CA GLY A 63 -0.16 -21.73 -58.53
C GLY A 63 0.02 -20.74 -59.69
N ALA A 64 1.19 -20.72 -60.33
CA ALA A 64 1.59 -19.68 -61.27
C ALA A 64 0.67 -19.47 -62.50
N ASP A 65 -0.04 -20.51 -62.96
CA ASP A 65 -0.95 -20.44 -64.13
C ASP A 65 -2.40 -20.05 -63.77
N THR A 66 -2.69 -19.76 -62.50
CA THR A 66 -4.05 -19.47 -61.98
C THR A 66 -4.53 -18.09 -62.44
N LYS A 67 -5.76 -18.01 -62.93
CA LYS A 67 -6.33 -16.79 -63.54
C LYS A 67 -7.37 -16.15 -62.63
N PRO A 68 -7.63 -14.84 -62.80
CA PRO A 68 -8.73 -14.15 -62.12
C PRO A 68 -10.07 -14.90 -62.25
N GLY A 69 -10.65 -15.26 -61.10
CA GLY A 69 -11.88 -16.03 -60.98
C GLY A 69 -11.72 -17.54 -60.78
N ASP A 70 -10.55 -18.14 -61.02
CA ASP A 70 -10.34 -19.60 -60.88
C ASP A 70 -10.43 -20.08 -59.42
N ILE A 71 -10.01 -19.25 -58.47
CA ILE A 71 -10.12 -19.53 -57.03
C ILE A 71 -11.58 -19.28 -56.63
N GLN A 72 -12.11 -18.10 -56.94
CA GLN A 72 -13.48 -17.70 -56.59
C GLN A 72 -14.54 -18.72 -57.06
N ALA A 73 -14.45 -19.21 -58.29
CA ALA A 73 -15.40 -20.15 -58.88
C ALA A 73 -15.39 -21.54 -58.20
N THR A 74 -14.34 -21.84 -57.44
CA THR A 74 -14.09 -23.14 -56.81
C THR A 74 -14.29 -23.11 -55.29
N THR A 75 -14.22 -21.92 -54.68
CA THR A 75 -14.28 -21.72 -53.21
C THR A 75 -15.61 -21.20 -52.70
N TYR A 76 -16.56 -20.86 -53.57
CA TYR A 76 -17.89 -20.44 -53.15
C TYR A 76 -18.79 -21.65 -52.82
N PRO A 77 -19.47 -21.71 -51.66
CA PRO A 77 -19.54 -20.76 -50.55
C PRO A 77 -18.85 -21.32 -49.29
N ASP A 78 -17.54 -21.56 -49.35
CA ASP A 78 -16.74 -22.23 -48.31
C ASP A 78 -15.47 -21.44 -47.89
N MET A 79 -15.09 -20.38 -48.60
CA MET A 79 -13.83 -19.64 -48.39
C MET A 79 -13.62 -19.12 -46.96
N TYR A 80 -14.63 -18.52 -46.32
CA TYR A 80 -14.45 -17.89 -45.01
C TYR A 80 -14.14 -18.94 -43.92
N LYS A 81 -14.72 -20.13 -44.06
CA LYS A 81 -14.59 -21.26 -43.12
C LYS A 81 -13.15 -21.78 -43.02
N LEU A 82 -12.31 -21.55 -44.05
CA LEU A 82 -10.87 -21.87 -43.98
C LEU A 82 -10.18 -21.10 -42.84
N PHE A 83 -10.62 -19.88 -42.57
CA PHE A 83 -10.13 -19.03 -41.48
C PHE A 83 -10.86 -19.28 -40.14
N GLU A 84 -11.74 -20.28 -40.08
CA GLU A 84 -12.45 -20.73 -38.87
C GLU A 84 -12.05 -22.17 -38.47
N ASP A 85 -11.24 -22.85 -39.29
CA ASP A 85 -10.69 -24.17 -38.99
C ASP A 85 -9.67 -24.09 -37.84
N ALA A 86 -9.73 -25.03 -36.90
CA ALA A 86 -8.92 -25.00 -35.69
C ALA A 86 -7.44 -25.36 -35.88
N GLU A 87 -7.09 -26.03 -36.99
CA GLU A 87 -5.71 -26.42 -37.33
C GLU A 87 -5.12 -25.49 -38.40
N ILE A 88 -5.93 -25.11 -39.40
CA ILE A 88 -5.51 -24.37 -40.60
C ILE A 88 -5.82 -22.86 -40.50
N GLY A 89 -6.85 -22.45 -39.76
CA GLY A 89 -7.19 -21.04 -39.56
C GLY A 89 -6.04 -20.19 -39.01
N PRO A 90 -5.27 -20.64 -38.00
CA PRO A 90 -4.12 -19.90 -37.47
C PRO A 90 -3.05 -19.58 -38.53
N LYS A 91 -2.74 -20.52 -39.43
CA LYS A 91 -1.75 -20.34 -40.52
C LYS A 91 -2.13 -19.23 -41.50
N TRP A 92 -3.43 -19.01 -41.71
CA TRP A 92 -3.96 -18.04 -42.68
C TRP A 92 -4.62 -16.81 -42.03
N ALA A 93 -4.56 -16.66 -40.70
CA ALA A 93 -5.14 -15.53 -39.97
C ALA A 93 -4.64 -14.17 -40.48
N TRP A 94 -3.36 -14.07 -40.82
CA TRP A 94 -2.74 -12.87 -41.40
C TRP A 94 -3.41 -12.43 -42.72
N LEU A 95 -3.82 -13.38 -43.57
CA LEU A 95 -4.46 -13.09 -44.87
C LEU A 95 -5.88 -12.54 -44.69
N LYS A 96 -6.59 -13.03 -43.66
CA LYS A 96 -7.87 -12.48 -43.20
C LYS A 96 -7.72 -11.06 -42.69
N GLU A 97 -6.73 -10.79 -41.86
CA GLU A 97 -6.43 -9.43 -41.40
C GLU A 97 -6.04 -8.49 -42.56
N TYR A 98 -5.28 -8.95 -43.56
CA TYR A 98 -4.91 -8.16 -44.73
C TYR A 98 -6.10 -7.72 -45.57
N ILE A 99 -6.99 -8.65 -45.90
CA ILE A 99 -8.18 -8.37 -46.72
C ILE A 99 -9.11 -7.37 -46.00
N LEU A 100 -9.22 -7.46 -44.68
CA LEU A 100 -9.94 -6.49 -43.85
C LEU A 100 -9.25 -5.13 -43.80
N LYS A 101 -7.92 -5.09 -43.61
CA LYS A 101 -7.16 -3.83 -43.56
C LYS A 101 -7.16 -3.08 -44.88
N VAL A 102 -6.95 -3.75 -46.02
CA VAL A 102 -7.01 -3.09 -47.34
C VAL A 102 -8.43 -2.62 -47.66
N ALA A 103 -9.46 -3.33 -47.20
CA ALA A 103 -10.83 -2.84 -47.31
C ALA A 103 -11.08 -1.58 -46.44
N ALA A 104 -10.49 -1.50 -45.23
CA ALA A 104 -10.63 -0.34 -44.35
C ALA A 104 -9.82 0.87 -44.83
N ASP A 105 -8.53 0.70 -45.15
CA ASP A 105 -7.62 1.77 -45.59
C ASP A 105 -8.08 2.45 -46.90
N ALA A 106 -8.86 1.73 -47.72
CA ALA A 106 -9.42 2.23 -48.97
C ALA A 106 -10.90 2.68 -48.88
N GLU A 107 -11.48 2.75 -47.67
CA GLU A 107 -12.92 2.99 -47.43
C GLU A 107 -13.84 2.11 -48.30
N HIS A 108 -13.41 0.88 -48.56
CA HIS A 108 -14.02 0.02 -49.56
C HIS A 108 -15.31 -0.63 -49.05
N LYS A 109 -16.41 -0.40 -49.76
CA LYS A 109 -17.77 -0.88 -49.43
C LYS A 109 -17.94 -2.39 -49.21
N SER A 110 -16.94 -3.22 -49.50
CA SER A 110 -16.94 -4.65 -49.16
C SER A 110 -16.62 -4.90 -47.67
N LEU A 111 -16.09 -3.90 -46.94
CA LEU A 111 -15.59 -4.04 -45.56
C LEU A 111 -16.61 -4.67 -44.61
N GLU A 112 -17.83 -4.13 -44.54
CA GLU A 112 -18.89 -4.65 -43.65
C GLU A 112 -19.22 -6.12 -43.96
N SER A 113 -19.22 -6.50 -45.24
CA SER A 113 -19.49 -7.88 -45.67
C SER A 113 -18.32 -8.83 -45.40
N LEU A 114 -17.08 -8.35 -45.48
CA LEU A 114 -15.89 -9.12 -45.11
C LEU A 114 -15.84 -9.31 -43.59
N GLN A 115 -16.09 -8.27 -42.80
CA GLN A 115 -16.20 -8.32 -41.34
C GLN A 115 -17.33 -9.28 -40.90
N GLY A 116 -18.47 -9.27 -41.60
CA GLY A 116 -19.57 -10.22 -41.40
C GLY A 116 -19.35 -11.63 -41.96
N GLY A 117 -18.12 -12.00 -42.35
CA GLY A 117 -17.79 -13.37 -42.79
C GLY A 117 -18.43 -13.82 -44.11
N ASN A 118 -18.91 -12.90 -44.96
CA ASN A 118 -19.66 -13.27 -46.16
C ASN A 118 -18.76 -13.91 -47.23
N ASP A 119 -18.87 -15.23 -47.38
CA ASP A 119 -18.14 -16.07 -48.37
C ASP A 119 -18.08 -15.45 -49.77
N THR A 120 -19.12 -14.74 -50.19
CA THR A 120 -19.20 -14.06 -51.49
C THR A 120 -18.03 -13.08 -51.70
N TYR A 121 -17.79 -12.23 -50.70
CA TYR A 121 -16.75 -11.21 -50.73
C TYR A 121 -15.40 -11.80 -50.37
N TRP A 122 -15.35 -12.82 -49.51
CA TRP A 122 -14.11 -13.54 -49.21
C TRP A 122 -13.55 -14.29 -50.43
N CYS A 123 -14.39 -14.97 -51.20
CA CYS A 123 -13.99 -15.61 -52.47
C CYS A 123 -13.41 -14.57 -53.45
N GLY A 124 -14.07 -13.42 -53.61
CA GLY A 124 -13.58 -12.34 -54.47
C GLY A 124 -12.30 -11.68 -53.96
N ALA A 125 -12.17 -11.49 -52.64
CA ALA A 125 -11.01 -10.84 -52.05
C ALA A 125 -9.76 -11.71 -52.03
N VAL A 126 -9.88 -13.02 -51.78
CA VAL A 126 -8.75 -13.96 -51.85
C VAL A 126 -8.32 -14.22 -53.29
N ASP A 127 -9.27 -14.34 -54.23
CA ASP A 127 -8.96 -14.44 -55.66
C ASP A 127 -8.29 -13.17 -56.18
N GLY A 128 -8.85 -12.00 -55.85
CA GLY A 128 -8.29 -10.68 -56.18
C GLY A 128 -6.92 -10.44 -55.56
N PHE A 129 -6.70 -10.91 -54.32
CA PHE A 129 -5.40 -10.91 -53.68
C PHE A 129 -4.41 -11.76 -54.49
N PHE A 130 -4.65 -13.06 -54.66
CA PHE A 130 -3.67 -13.97 -55.26
C PHE A 130 -3.40 -13.67 -56.74
N THR A 131 -4.43 -13.35 -57.52
CA THR A 131 -4.33 -13.07 -58.97
C THR A 131 -3.99 -11.61 -59.30
N ASN A 132 -3.93 -10.73 -58.29
CA ASN A 132 -3.81 -9.26 -58.42
C ASN A 132 -4.92 -8.63 -59.28
N SER A 133 -6.13 -9.19 -59.25
CA SER A 133 -7.26 -8.72 -60.05
C SER A 133 -8.21 -7.82 -59.25
N GLN A 134 -8.81 -6.85 -59.97
CA GLN A 134 -9.89 -6.04 -59.45
C GLN A 134 -11.21 -6.50 -60.08
N PHE A 135 -12.11 -7.02 -59.27
CA PHE A 135 -13.48 -7.34 -59.71
C PHE A 135 -14.25 -6.05 -60.01
N ALA A 136 -15.13 -6.10 -61.02
CA ALA A 136 -15.74 -4.91 -61.60
C ALA A 136 -16.60 -4.13 -60.58
N ALA A 137 -16.49 -2.79 -60.62
CA ALA A 137 -17.26 -1.92 -59.74
C ALA A 137 -18.77 -2.04 -59.98
N GLY A 138 -19.51 -2.41 -58.93
CA GLY A 138 -20.92 -2.83 -58.96
C GLY A 138 -21.13 -4.35 -58.95
N GLY A 139 -20.06 -5.15 -58.82
CA GLY A 139 -20.12 -6.61 -58.78
C GLY A 139 -20.67 -7.15 -57.46
N TRP A 140 -21.29 -8.33 -57.52
CA TRP A 140 -21.77 -9.07 -56.34
C TRP A 140 -20.61 -9.62 -55.47
N ASN A 141 -19.43 -9.75 -56.07
CA ASN A 141 -18.18 -10.31 -55.55
C ASN A 141 -17.03 -9.27 -55.49
N GLU A 142 -17.37 -7.98 -55.42
CA GLU A 142 -16.42 -6.88 -55.59
C GLU A 142 -15.39 -6.78 -54.45
N ALA A 143 -14.10 -6.81 -54.81
CA ALA A 143 -12.97 -6.85 -53.89
C ALA A 143 -12.19 -5.52 -53.85
N PRO A 144 -11.49 -5.20 -52.74
CA PRO A 144 -10.58 -4.06 -52.66
C PRO A 144 -9.47 -4.11 -53.72
N ASN A 145 -8.91 -2.96 -54.09
CA ASN A 145 -7.84 -2.92 -55.09
C ASN A 145 -6.45 -3.17 -54.49
N PHE A 146 -6.03 -4.44 -54.51
CA PHE A 146 -4.71 -4.90 -54.05
C PHE A 146 -3.53 -4.47 -54.94
N THR A 147 -3.72 -3.64 -55.98
CA THR A 147 -2.63 -3.18 -56.88
C THR A 147 -2.07 -1.79 -56.54
N VAL A 148 -2.80 -0.97 -55.80
CA VAL A 148 -2.40 0.42 -55.47
C VAL A 148 -2.02 0.59 -53.99
N LEU A 149 -2.62 -0.20 -53.09
CA LEU A 149 -2.10 -0.47 -51.74
C LEU A 149 -1.20 -1.73 -51.71
N GLY A 150 -0.77 -2.19 -52.89
CA GLY A 150 0.02 -3.40 -53.06
C GLY A 150 0.94 -3.30 -54.28
N ALA A 151 1.91 -2.39 -54.22
CA ALA A 151 3.09 -2.50 -55.07
C ALA A 151 3.85 -3.80 -54.66
N PRO A 152 4.24 -4.69 -55.59
CA PRO A 152 4.86 -5.99 -55.25
C PRO A 152 6.07 -5.95 -54.30
N ALA A 153 6.76 -4.80 -54.20
CA ALA A 153 7.93 -4.59 -53.33
C ALA A 153 7.60 -3.94 -51.97
N ALA A 154 6.32 -3.74 -51.62
CA ALA A 154 5.87 -3.03 -50.41
C ALA A 154 4.95 -3.88 -49.49
N PHE A 155 4.85 -5.18 -49.74
CA PHE A 155 3.71 -6.00 -49.30
C PHE A 155 3.71 -6.46 -47.83
N MET A 156 4.80 -6.27 -47.07
CA MET A 156 5.07 -7.03 -45.85
C MET A 156 5.54 -6.24 -44.59
N PRO A 157 5.00 -5.06 -44.21
CA PRO A 157 5.49 -4.37 -42.99
C PRO A 157 5.00 -4.95 -41.64
N THR A 158 4.10 -5.95 -41.61
CA THR A 158 3.22 -6.15 -40.43
C THR A 158 2.94 -7.59 -39.93
N TRP A 159 3.43 -8.68 -40.54
CA TRP A 159 3.23 -10.04 -40.02
C TRP A 159 4.46 -10.94 -40.09
N GLY A 160 4.57 -11.89 -39.16
CA GLY A 160 5.73 -12.77 -38.97
C GLY A 160 5.91 -13.90 -39.99
N HIS A 161 4.97 -14.09 -40.92
CA HIS A 161 4.94 -15.22 -41.87
C HIS A 161 5.14 -14.80 -43.32
N GLY A 162 5.72 -13.62 -43.56
CA GLY A 162 6.07 -13.13 -44.88
C GLY A 162 6.94 -11.89 -44.81
N PHE A 163 8.18 -11.99 -45.30
CA PHE A 163 9.11 -10.87 -45.43
C PHE A 163 9.11 -10.32 -46.86
N ALA A 164 9.11 -8.99 -46.92
CA ALA A 164 9.59 -8.18 -48.02
C ALA A 164 10.04 -6.87 -47.39
N GLY A 165 11.26 -6.86 -46.83
CA GLY A 165 11.91 -5.61 -46.44
C GLY A 165 11.95 -4.66 -47.65
N PRO A 166 11.75 -3.35 -47.44
CA PRO A 166 11.66 -2.41 -48.55
C PRO A 166 12.92 -2.50 -49.42
N ALA A 167 12.75 -2.78 -50.71
CA ALA A 167 13.87 -2.92 -51.65
C ALA A 167 14.51 -1.56 -52.00
N THR A 168 13.88 -0.45 -51.62
CA THR A 168 14.32 0.93 -51.84
C THR A 168 13.81 1.82 -50.71
N TYR A 169 14.53 2.89 -50.40
CA TYR A 169 14.05 3.97 -49.52
C TYR A 169 14.34 5.33 -50.17
N ASP A 170 13.64 6.39 -49.73
CA ASP A 170 13.80 7.76 -50.27
C ASP A 170 14.43 8.75 -49.28
N GLY A 171 14.80 8.28 -48.08
CA GLY A 171 15.40 9.09 -47.01
C GLY A 171 14.45 10.08 -46.31
N THR A 172 13.15 10.10 -46.65
CA THR A 172 12.18 11.03 -46.03
C THR A 172 11.62 10.53 -44.68
N ALA A 173 11.65 9.21 -44.45
CA ALA A 173 11.20 8.54 -43.24
C ALA A 173 12.25 7.53 -42.74
N GLU A 174 12.13 7.13 -41.47
CA GLU A 174 12.92 6.02 -40.92
C GLU A 174 12.38 4.67 -41.45
N ILE A 175 13.30 3.76 -41.77
CA ILE A 175 12.98 2.40 -42.23
C ILE A 175 13.42 1.40 -41.18
N ILE A 176 12.47 0.77 -40.47
CA ILE A 176 12.77 -0.36 -39.58
C ILE A 176 13.13 -1.59 -40.42
N LEU A 177 14.20 -2.31 -40.05
CA LEU A 177 14.62 -3.53 -40.74
C LEU A 177 13.83 -4.75 -40.20
N PRO A 178 13.18 -5.56 -41.06
CA PRO A 178 12.37 -6.70 -40.62
C PRO A 178 13.24 -7.89 -40.17
N THR A 179 12.70 -8.73 -39.30
CA THR A 179 13.32 -10.00 -38.87
C THR A 179 13.09 -11.10 -39.91
N PRO A 180 14.13 -11.76 -40.46
CA PRO A 180 14.00 -12.96 -41.29
C PRO A 180 13.84 -14.22 -40.41
N TYR A 181 13.54 -15.37 -41.04
CA TYR A 181 13.46 -16.67 -40.35
C TYR A 181 14.56 -17.64 -40.80
N LYS A 182 14.95 -18.59 -39.95
CA LYS A 182 15.79 -19.74 -40.32
C LYS A 182 15.53 -20.90 -39.37
N ALA A 183 15.24 -22.08 -39.92
CA ALA A 183 15.06 -23.28 -39.10
C ALA A 183 16.35 -23.60 -38.31
N GLU A 184 16.17 -24.03 -37.06
CA GLU A 184 17.25 -24.38 -36.11
C GLU A 184 18.26 -23.26 -35.78
N ALA A 185 17.94 -21.98 -36.09
CA ALA A 185 18.79 -20.84 -35.78
C ALA A 185 18.02 -19.60 -35.31
N SER A 186 18.58 -18.88 -34.34
CA SER A 186 18.01 -17.62 -33.84
C SER A 186 18.56 -16.41 -34.64
N PHE A 187 17.72 -15.42 -34.92
CA PHE A 187 18.15 -14.21 -35.62
C PHE A 187 18.86 -13.24 -34.65
N ASP A 188 20.18 -13.11 -34.82
CA ASP A 188 21.01 -12.27 -33.96
C ASP A 188 20.89 -10.79 -34.35
N GLY A 189 20.85 -10.47 -35.66
CA GLY A 189 20.60 -9.11 -36.14
C GLY A 189 21.09 -8.86 -37.57
N TRP A 190 20.85 -7.63 -38.05
CA TRP A 190 21.42 -7.13 -39.31
C TRP A 190 22.76 -6.44 -39.07
N TYR A 191 23.68 -6.63 -40.00
CA TYR A 191 25.02 -6.05 -40.00
C TYR A 191 25.32 -5.43 -41.37
N THR A 192 26.15 -4.38 -41.44
CA THR A 192 26.53 -3.75 -42.73
C THR A 192 27.76 -4.38 -43.37
N THR A 193 28.43 -5.31 -42.69
CA THR A 193 29.57 -6.07 -43.19
C THR A 193 29.30 -7.57 -43.20
N ALA A 194 29.82 -8.27 -44.22
CA ALA A 194 29.62 -9.71 -44.41
C ALA A 194 30.33 -10.59 -43.37
N ASP A 195 31.24 -10.02 -42.59
CA ASP A 195 31.94 -10.66 -41.47
C ASP A 195 31.30 -10.36 -40.10
N PHE A 196 30.20 -9.60 -40.09
CA PHE A 196 29.49 -9.15 -38.88
C PHE A 196 30.35 -8.32 -37.91
N SER A 197 31.41 -7.65 -38.40
CA SER A 197 32.26 -6.75 -37.62
C SER A 197 31.67 -5.35 -37.37
N SER A 198 30.58 -4.98 -38.05
CA SER A 198 29.84 -3.74 -37.75
C SER A 198 29.06 -3.84 -36.43
N ASP A 199 28.57 -2.70 -35.94
CA ASP A 199 27.48 -2.71 -34.97
C ASP A 199 26.19 -3.32 -35.57
N ARG A 200 25.30 -3.78 -34.68
CA ARG A 200 23.98 -4.32 -35.02
C ARG A 200 23.04 -3.19 -35.48
N VAL A 201 22.40 -3.35 -36.63
CA VAL A 201 21.46 -2.37 -37.19
C VAL A 201 20.01 -2.84 -37.03
N THR A 202 19.14 -1.92 -36.60
CA THR A 202 17.68 -2.14 -36.49
C THR A 202 16.88 -1.25 -37.44
N SER A 203 17.44 -0.14 -37.94
CA SER A 203 16.77 0.78 -38.85
C SER A 203 17.73 1.58 -39.73
N ILE A 204 17.17 2.24 -40.75
CA ILE A 204 17.83 3.27 -41.58
C ILE A 204 17.21 4.62 -41.21
N ALA A 205 18.01 5.56 -40.71
CA ALA A 205 17.52 6.84 -40.20
C ALA A 205 17.08 7.82 -41.31
N VAL A 206 16.25 8.79 -40.94
CA VAL A 206 15.83 9.91 -41.82
C VAL A 206 17.06 10.68 -42.32
N GLY A 207 17.09 11.01 -43.61
CA GLY A 207 18.19 11.75 -44.26
C GLY A 207 19.36 10.89 -44.74
N GLU A 208 19.36 9.58 -44.47
CA GLU A 208 20.31 8.64 -45.07
C GLU A 208 20.18 8.58 -46.60
N THR A 209 21.27 8.26 -47.30
CA THR A 209 21.32 8.21 -48.77
C THR A 209 22.23 7.09 -49.31
N GLY A 210 22.04 6.74 -50.58
CA GLY A 210 22.80 5.70 -51.27
C GLY A 210 22.35 4.26 -50.98
N ASP A 211 22.87 3.30 -51.75
CA ASP A 211 22.53 1.88 -51.61
C ASP A 211 23.04 1.29 -50.29
N LYS A 212 22.27 0.35 -49.72
CA LYS A 212 22.58 -0.35 -48.46
C LYS A 212 22.58 -1.87 -48.67
N THR A 213 23.47 -2.56 -47.98
CA THR A 213 23.45 -4.03 -47.87
C THR A 213 23.44 -4.44 -46.41
N PHE A 214 22.53 -5.35 -46.05
CA PHE A 214 22.39 -5.89 -44.70
C PHE A 214 22.57 -7.40 -44.71
N TYR A 215 23.47 -7.90 -43.86
CA TYR A 215 23.79 -9.31 -43.70
C TYR A 215 23.11 -9.85 -42.45
N ALA A 216 22.33 -10.92 -42.60
CA ALA A 216 21.64 -11.57 -41.48
C ALA A 216 22.63 -12.42 -40.67
N LYS A 217 22.83 -12.10 -39.39
CA LYS A 217 23.60 -12.96 -38.47
C LYS A 217 22.67 -13.95 -37.80
N TRP A 218 23.14 -15.19 -37.69
CA TRP A 218 22.42 -16.33 -37.13
C TRP A 218 23.21 -16.97 -36.00
N THR A 219 22.55 -17.23 -34.87
CA THR A 219 23.10 -17.98 -33.73
C THR A 219 22.45 -19.36 -33.61
N GLU A 220 23.10 -20.26 -32.86
CA GLU A 220 22.54 -21.59 -32.58
C GLU A 220 21.21 -21.46 -31.82
N TYR A 221 20.11 -22.02 -32.34
CA TYR A 221 18.82 -21.97 -31.65
C TYR A 221 18.88 -22.73 -30.32
N VAL A 222 18.31 -22.12 -29.29
CA VAL A 222 18.13 -22.66 -27.94
C VAL A 222 16.65 -22.46 -27.59
N PRO A 223 15.89 -23.52 -27.28
CA PRO A 223 14.50 -23.38 -26.86
C PRO A 223 14.36 -22.59 -25.57
N THR A 224 13.25 -21.88 -25.45
CA THR A 224 12.77 -21.33 -24.17
C THR A 224 12.43 -22.45 -23.19
N ILE A 225 12.43 -22.15 -21.89
CA ILE A 225 12.07 -23.13 -20.86
C ILE A 225 10.65 -23.68 -21.05
N ALA A 226 9.69 -22.86 -21.50
CA ALA A 226 8.34 -23.31 -21.85
C ALA A 226 8.34 -24.33 -23.01
N GLU A 227 9.15 -24.13 -24.06
CA GLU A 227 9.28 -25.12 -25.14
C GLU A 227 9.95 -26.42 -24.64
N VAL A 228 10.90 -26.34 -23.70
CA VAL A 228 11.47 -27.53 -23.02
C VAL A 228 10.42 -28.25 -22.17
N TRP A 229 9.48 -27.53 -21.55
CA TRP A 229 8.38 -28.12 -20.79
C TRP A 229 7.41 -28.94 -21.64
N GLU A 230 7.29 -28.69 -22.95
CA GLU A 230 6.46 -29.50 -23.85
C GLU A 230 7.15 -30.78 -24.35
N LEU A 231 8.49 -30.86 -24.30
CA LEU A 231 9.24 -32.03 -24.80
C LEU A 231 8.97 -33.31 -24.01
N ASP A 232 8.88 -34.44 -24.72
CA ASP A 232 8.86 -35.79 -24.11
C ASP A 232 10.11 -36.06 -23.24
N ALA A 233 9.99 -36.99 -22.31
CA ALA A 233 11.12 -37.40 -21.46
C ALA A 233 12.13 -38.28 -22.23
N GLY A 234 13.43 -38.01 -22.06
CA GLY A 234 14.52 -38.70 -22.72
C GLY A 234 15.03 -38.04 -24.02
N VAL A 235 14.50 -36.86 -24.36
CA VAL A 235 14.87 -36.06 -25.54
C VAL A 235 16.15 -35.26 -25.27
N GLU A 236 17.09 -35.30 -26.20
CA GLU A 236 18.26 -34.42 -26.21
C GLU A 236 17.84 -33.00 -26.60
N THR A 237 18.20 -32.00 -25.79
CA THR A 237 17.76 -30.62 -25.98
C THR A 237 18.82 -29.60 -25.51
N LYS A 238 18.46 -28.32 -25.57
CA LYS A 238 19.19 -27.19 -24.97
C LYS A 238 18.25 -26.41 -24.06
N ALA A 239 18.81 -25.62 -23.17
CA ALA A 239 18.10 -24.56 -22.45
C ALA A 239 19.04 -23.39 -22.22
N THR A 240 18.46 -22.20 -22.02
CA THR A 240 19.14 -21.01 -21.49
C THR A 240 18.37 -20.46 -20.29
N GLY A 241 19.05 -19.72 -19.42
CA GLY A 241 18.42 -19.04 -18.29
C GLY A 241 19.42 -18.57 -17.25
N THR A 242 18.99 -17.64 -16.40
CA THR A 242 19.80 -17.15 -15.27
C THR A 242 19.72 -18.12 -14.11
N VAL A 243 20.86 -18.48 -13.53
CA VAL A 243 20.98 -19.36 -12.35
C VAL A 243 20.41 -18.66 -11.11
N THR A 244 19.33 -19.22 -10.54
CA THR A 244 18.60 -18.67 -9.39
C THR A 244 19.00 -19.31 -8.06
N LEU A 245 19.27 -20.62 -8.06
CA LEU A 245 19.67 -21.39 -6.87
C LEU A 245 20.63 -22.53 -7.26
N ILE A 246 21.55 -22.87 -6.36
CA ILE A 246 22.47 -24.01 -6.48
C ILE A 246 22.37 -24.84 -5.19
N ASP A 247 21.95 -26.10 -5.31
CA ASP A 247 21.80 -27.08 -4.23
C ASP A 247 22.66 -28.33 -4.54
N GLY A 248 23.95 -28.24 -4.21
CA GLY A 248 24.92 -29.29 -4.48
C GLY A 248 25.15 -29.54 -5.97
N ASN A 249 24.50 -30.58 -6.50
CA ASN A 249 24.51 -30.93 -7.93
C ASN A 249 23.24 -30.48 -8.67
N ASN A 250 22.22 -30.01 -7.96
CA ASN A 250 21.02 -29.42 -8.55
C ASN A 250 21.24 -27.92 -8.75
N VAL A 251 20.86 -27.42 -9.92
CA VAL A 251 20.92 -26.00 -10.29
C VAL A 251 19.57 -25.61 -10.85
N TYR A 252 19.04 -24.48 -10.42
CA TYR A 252 17.78 -23.94 -10.92
C TYR A 252 18.09 -22.77 -11.84
N ILE A 253 17.51 -22.77 -13.04
CA ILE A 253 17.58 -21.66 -13.99
C ILE A 253 16.18 -21.13 -14.29
N GLN A 254 16.11 -19.85 -14.66
CA GLN A 254 14.86 -19.20 -15.06
C GLN A 254 15.10 -18.28 -16.26
N ASP A 255 14.15 -18.27 -17.19
CA ASP A 255 14.05 -17.31 -18.30
C ASP A 255 12.72 -16.54 -18.21
N ALA A 256 12.33 -15.81 -19.27
CA ALA A 256 11.07 -15.06 -19.30
C ALA A 256 9.81 -15.94 -19.50
N SER A 257 9.97 -17.27 -19.67
CA SER A 257 8.91 -18.24 -19.95
C SER A 257 8.67 -19.23 -18.81
N GLY A 258 9.67 -19.53 -17.98
CA GLY A 258 9.51 -20.39 -16.81
C GLY A 258 10.81 -20.72 -16.08
N GLY A 259 10.72 -21.64 -15.12
CA GLY A 259 11.86 -22.20 -14.37
C GLY A 259 12.17 -23.65 -14.78
N MET A 260 13.42 -24.08 -14.61
CA MET A 260 13.88 -25.44 -14.90
C MET A 260 14.95 -25.92 -13.91
N LEU A 261 14.81 -27.16 -13.44
CA LEU A 261 15.79 -27.88 -12.63
C LEU A 261 16.79 -28.62 -13.54
N LEU A 262 18.09 -28.42 -13.29
CA LEU A 262 19.23 -29.09 -13.92
C LEU A 262 19.96 -29.95 -12.87
N THR A 263 20.01 -31.27 -13.05
CA THR A 263 20.80 -32.18 -12.19
C THR A 263 22.11 -32.57 -12.89
N PHE A 264 23.24 -32.13 -12.33
CA PHE A 264 24.57 -32.42 -12.84
C PHE A 264 25.14 -33.75 -12.31
N ALA A 265 25.93 -34.44 -13.13
CA ALA A 265 26.60 -35.70 -12.75
C ALA A 265 27.79 -35.51 -11.79
N ALA A 266 28.30 -34.29 -11.65
CA ALA A 266 29.36 -33.86 -10.74
C ALA A 266 29.06 -32.44 -10.25
N THR A 267 29.86 -31.90 -9.32
CA THR A 267 29.72 -30.51 -8.84
C THR A 267 29.75 -29.55 -10.03
N PRO A 268 28.73 -28.69 -10.20
CA PRO A 268 28.64 -27.80 -11.35
C PRO A 268 29.63 -26.65 -11.23
N ASP A 269 30.36 -26.37 -12.32
CA ASP A 269 31.01 -25.08 -12.51
C ASP A 269 29.97 -24.07 -13.01
N VAL A 270 29.23 -23.43 -12.10
CA VAL A 270 28.32 -22.29 -12.34
C VAL A 270 28.26 -21.40 -11.11
N ALA A 271 27.79 -20.16 -11.25
CA ALA A 271 27.52 -19.24 -10.14
C ALA A 271 26.12 -18.60 -10.21
N LEU A 272 25.59 -18.17 -9.05
CA LEU A 272 24.31 -17.46 -8.96
C LEU A 272 24.36 -16.16 -9.79
N GLY A 273 23.34 -15.94 -10.63
CA GLY A 273 23.29 -14.79 -11.53
C GLY A 273 24.11 -14.92 -12.83
N GLU A 274 24.81 -16.04 -13.07
CA GLU A 274 25.24 -16.37 -14.43
C GLU A 274 24.01 -16.74 -15.29
N GLU A 275 23.95 -16.21 -16.51
CA GLU A 275 23.13 -16.81 -17.57
C GLU A 275 23.93 -17.93 -18.21
N ILE A 276 23.36 -19.13 -18.27
CA ILE A 276 24.04 -20.32 -18.78
C ILE A 276 23.27 -20.94 -19.95
N VAL A 277 24.01 -21.36 -20.99
CA VAL A 277 23.47 -22.15 -22.10
C VAL A 277 23.96 -23.58 -21.95
N VAL A 278 23.04 -24.54 -21.85
CA VAL A 278 23.36 -25.96 -21.64
C VAL A 278 22.93 -26.84 -22.82
N LYS A 279 23.64 -27.95 -23.00
CA LYS A 279 23.17 -29.15 -23.71
C LYS A 279 22.84 -30.21 -22.65
N ALA A 280 21.65 -30.80 -22.73
CA ALA A 280 21.11 -31.67 -21.69
C ALA A 280 20.01 -32.58 -22.23
N LYS A 281 19.62 -33.57 -21.43
CA LYS A 281 18.56 -34.51 -21.74
C LYS A 281 17.35 -34.28 -20.84
N THR A 282 16.12 -34.30 -21.37
CA THR A 282 14.91 -34.23 -20.54
C THR A 282 14.73 -35.51 -19.70
N ALA A 283 14.25 -35.37 -18.48
CA ALA A 283 13.93 -36.47 -17.58
C ALA A 283 12.70 -36.15 -16.72
N ALA A 284 12.02 -37.19 -16.22
CA ALA A 284 10.94 -37.04 -15.27
C ALA A 284 11.46 -36.73 -13.85
N ASN A 285 10.68 -35.95 -13.11
CA ASN A 285 10.85 -35.62 -11.71
C ASN A 285 9.49 -35.76 -11.01
N GLY A 286 9.05 -37.00 -10.78
CA GLY A 286 7.66 -37.29 -10.39
C GLY A 286 6.67 -36.91 -11.49
N THR A 287 5.74 -35.99 -11.20
CA THR A 287 4.82 -35.39 -12.19
C THR A 287 5.44 -34.21 -12.94
N GLN A 288 6.61 -33.74 -12.53
CA GLN A 288 7.33 -32.63 -13.14
C GLN A 288 8.43 -33.11 -14.10
N LYS A 289 9.07 -32.18 -14.82
CA LYS A 289 10.23 -32.43 -15.68
C LYS A 289 11.50 -31.85 -15.05
N LYS A 290 12.67 -32.28 -15.55
CA LYS A 290 13.99 -31.69 -15.28
C LYS A 290 14.98 -32.03 -16.39
N LEU A 291 16.16 -31.42 -16.35
CA LEU A 291 17.28 -31.69 -17.25
C LEU A 291 18.37 -32.51 -16.53
N VAL A 292 18.91 -33.53 -17.22
CA VAL A 292 20.01 -34.40 -16.78
C VAL A 292 21.10 -34.47 -17.86
N ASP A 293 22.20 -35.17 -17.56
CA ASP A 293 23.38 -35.27 -18.45
C ASP A 293 23.94 -33.89 -18.89
N VAL A 294 23.78 -32.90 -17.99
CA VAL A 294 23.95 -31.48 -18.28
C VAL A 294 25.41 -31.10 -18.56
N ALA A 295 25.64 -30.49 -19.72
CA ALA A 295 26.91 -29.90 -20.12
C ALA A 295 26.73 -28.39 -20.43
N VAL A 296 27.40 -27.52 -19.67
CA VAL A 296 27.42 -26.08 -19.94
C VAL A 296 28.23 -25.79 -21.20
N THR A 297 27.61 -25.15 -22.18
CA THR A 297 28.22 -24.75 -23.46
C THR A 297 28.48 -23.26 -23.59
N GLY A 298 27.88 -22.43 -22.73
CA GLY A 298 28.13 -20.99 -22.66
C GLY A 298 27.76 -20.43 -21.28
N LYS A 299 28.43 -19.34 -20.89
CA LYS A 299 28.17 -18.57 -19.67
C LYS A 299 28.30 -17.07 -19.98
N THR A 300 27.40 -16.27 -19.43
CA THR A 300 27.42 -14.79 -19.47
C THR A 300 26.94 -14.23 -18.13
N THR A 301 27.18 -12.94 -17.88
CA THR A 301 26.52 -12.25 -16.76
C THR A 301 25.03 -12.11 -17.08
N GLY A 302 24.18 -12.78 -16.30
CA GLY A 302 22.73 -12.72 -16.47
C GLY A 302 22.11 -11.49 -15.79
N THR A 303 20.86 -11.19 -16.16
CA THR A 303 20.01 -10.30 -15.35
C THR A 303 19.27 -11.15 -14.33
N ALA A 304 19.32 -10.79 -13.04
CA ALA A 304 18.56 -11.51 -12.02
C ALA A 304 17.04 -11.47 -12.33
N PRO A 305 16.34 -12.62 -12.36
CA PRO A 305 14.92 -12.65 -12.67
C PRO A 305 14.07 -12.00 -11.56
N GLU A 306 12.88 -11.56 -11.93
CA GLU A 306 11.93 -10.99 -10.97
C GLU A 306 11.51 -12.03 -9.92
N VAL A 307 11.43 -11.59 -8.67
CA VAL A 307 11.07 -12.45 -7.53
C VAL A 307 9.55 -12.46 -7.40
N GLN A 308 8.91 -13.55 -7.83
CA GLN A 308 7.46 -13.70 -7.71
C GLN A 308 7.06 -13.79 -6.22
N LYS A 309 6.04 -13.02 -5.80
CA LYS A 309 5.49 -13.14 -4.44
C LYS A 309 4.43 -14.24 -4.42
N ILE A 310 4.48 -15.10 -3.41
CA ILE A 310 3.53 -16.20 -3.21
C ILE A 310 3.02 -16.26 -1.78
N ASP A 311 1.80 -16.76 -1.62
CA ASP A 311 1.25 -17.34 -0.39
C ASP A 311 0.90 -18.83 -0.64
N LEU A 312 0.52 -19.56 0.41
CA LEU A 312 0.31 -21.00 0.29
C LEU A 312 -1.07 -21.37 -0.29
N ASP A 313 -2.05 -20.47 -0.28
CA ASP A 313 -3.35 -20.70 -0.91
C ASP A 313 -3.27 -20.52 -2.43
N GLY A 314 -2.57 -19.48 -2.91
CA GLY A 314 -2.24 -19.29 -4.32
C GLY A 314 -1.40 -20.44 -4.88
N LEU A 315 -0.41 -20.92 -4.12
CA LEU A 315 0.38 -22.09 -4.50
C LEU A 315 -0.46 -23.39 -4.54
N LYS A 316 -1.43 -23.54 -3.64
CA LYS A 316 -2.41 -24.65 -3.69
C LYS A 316 -3.36 -24.55 -4.88
N ALA A 317 -3.85 -23.35 -5.21
CA ALA A 317 -4.70 -23.13 -6.38
C ALA A 317 -3.95 -23.44 -7.69
N ASP A 318 -2.65 -23.15 -7.76
CA ASP A 318 -1.83 -23.49 -8.93
C ASP A 318 -1.60 -25.00 -9.12
N ALA A 319 -1.89 -25.84 -8.11
CA ALA A 319 -1.87 -27.29 -8.23
C ALA A 319 -2.87 -27.80 -9.29
N GLU A 320 -4.00 -27.11 -9.48
CA GLU A 320 -4.97 -27.43 -10.54
C GLU A 320 -4.37 -27.23 -11.95
N LYS A 321 -3.30 -26.43 -12.07
CA LYS A 321 -2.50 -26.21 -13.28
C LYS A 321 -1.17 -26.99 -13.28
N ASN A 322 -1.02 -27.99 -12.41
CA ASN A 322 0.23 -28.73 -12.17
C ASN A 322 1.43 -27.80 -11.83
N TYR A 323 1.17 -26.70 -11.12
CA TYR A 323 2.16 -25.71 -10.67
C TYR A 323 2.85 -24.91 -11.79
N SER A 324 2.20 -24.76 -12.95
CA SER A 324 2.77 -24.09 -14.14
C SER A 324 3.14 -22.61 -13.93
N THR A 325 2.60 -21.93 -12.93
CA THR A 325 2.94 -20.52 -12.64
C THR A 325 4.24 -20.40 -11.83
N TYR A 326 4.52 -21.37 -10.94
CA TYR A 326 5.56 -21.21 -9.91
C TYR A 326 6.68 -22.26 -9.92
N MET A 327 6.51 -23.42 -10.58
CA MET A 327 7.49 -24.52 -10.52
C MET A 327 8.89 -24.10 -10.98
N TYR A 328 9.88 -24.34 -10.11
CA TYR A 328 11.29 -23.93 -10.23
C TYR A 328 11.54 -22.41 -10.41
N GLN A 329 10.52 -21.56 -10.33
CA GLN A 329 10.67 -20.10 -10.46
C GLN A 329 11.14 -19.47 -9.15
N TRP A 330 11.83 -18.32 -9.26
CA TRP A 330 12.37 -17.57 -8.13
C TRP A 330 11.25 -16.84 -7.37
N VAL A 331 10.93 -17.31 -6.17
CA VAL A 331 9.77 -16.92 -5.37
C VAL A 331 10.15 -16.36 -4.00
N GLN A 332 9.21 -15.63 -3.38
CA GLN A 332 9.27 -15.14 -2.01
C GLN A 332 7.94 -15.36 -1.28
N ALA A 333 8.01 -15.89 -0.06
CA ALA A 333 6.90 -15.99 0.88
C ALA A 333 7.28 -15.30 2.20
N LEU A 334 6.35 -14.59 2.83
CA LEU A 334 6.59 -13.78 4.03
C LEU A 334 5.78 -14.31 5.21
N GLY A 335 6.31 -14.15 6.43
CA GLY A 335 5.55 -14.45 7.67
C GLY A 335 5.26 -15.92 7.95
N LEU A 336 5.88 -16.87 7.23
CA LEU A 336 5.65 -18.30 7.40
C LEU A 336 6.18 -18.77 8.77
N THR A 337 5.33 -19.43 9.55
CA THR A 337 5.68 -20.00 10.87
C THR A 337 6.39 -21.33 10.70
N VAL A 338 7.54 -21.54 11.35
CA VAL A 338 8.13 -22.87 11.55
C VAL A 338 7.18 -23.64 12.49
N GLN A 339 6.28 -24.44 11.92
CA GLN A 339 5.22 -25.11 12.66
C GLN A 339 5.74 -26.35 13.40
N SER A 340 6.58 -27.14 12.74
CA SER A 340 7.18 -28.35 13.31
C SER A 340 8.44 -28.79 12.54
N TYR A 341 9.11 -29.83 13.04
CA TYR A 341 10.25 -30.46 12.36
C TYR A 341 9.96 -31.94 12.10
N ASN A 342 10.32 -32.39 10.90
CA ASN A 342 10.27 -33.79 10.49
C ASN A 342 11.44 -34.58 11.11
N ALA A 343 11.31 -35.90 11.16
CA ALA A 343 12.35 -36.80 11.67
C ALA A 343 13.65 -36.80 10.83
N ASP A 344 13.62 -36.26 9.61
CA ASP A 344 14.81 -36.05 8.76
C ASP A 344 15.56 -34.72 9.07
N GLY A 345 15.00 -33.86 9.93
CA GLY A 345 15.53 -32.54 10.28
C GLY A 345 15.04 -31.38 9.39
N THR A 346 14.17 -31.63 8.40
CA THR A 346 13.52 -30.57 7.62
C THR A 346 12.39 -29.90 8.42
N ALA A 347 12.11 -28.63 8.12
CA ALA A 347 11.01 -27.89 8.73
C ALA A 347 9.69 -28.07 7.95
N VAL A 348 8.58 -28.07 8.67
CA VAL A 348 7.24 -27.81 8.12
C VAL A 348 6.92 -26.35 8.41
N LEU A 349 6.67 -25.58 7.36
CA LEU A 349 6.26 -24.19 7.43
C LEU A 349 4.74 -24.09 7.32
N ALA A 350 4.14 -23.10 7.98
CA ALA A 350 2.72 -22.82 7.90
C ALA A 350 2.40 -21.32 7.75
N ASP A 351 1.32 -20.99 7.06
CA ASP A 351 0.77 -19.63 7.03
C ASP A 351 -0.25 -19.39 8.16
N ASP A 352 -0.85 -18.19 8.19
CA ASP A 352 -1.87 -17.81 9.18
C ASP A 352 -3.30 -18.30 8.84
N GLY A 353 -3.47 -19.02 7.72
CA GLY A 353 -4.64 -19.82 7.40
C GLY A 353 -4.54 -21.27 7.91
N GLY A 354 -3.34 -21.70 8.33
CA GLY A 354 -3.05 -23.07 8.74
C GLY A 354 -2.68 -23.99 7.57
N ASN A 355 -2.44 -23.44 6.37
CA ASN A 355 -1.88 -24.19 5.26
C ASN A 355 -0.41 -24.52 5.55
N THR A 356 0.08 -25.67 5.10
CA THR A 356 1.43 -26.17 5.41
C THR A 356 2.21 -26.56 4.17
N ILE A 357 3.53 -26.33 4.17
CA ILE A 357 4.46 -26.79 3.14
C ILE A 357 5.80 -27.25 3.76
N LYS A 358 6.48 -28.23 3.13
CA LYS A 358 7.82 -28.69 3.57
C LYS A 358 8.89 -27.73 3.05
N LEU A 359 9.84 -27.37 3.91
CA LEU A 359 11.09 -26.71 3.51
C LEU A 359 12.18 -27.78 3.33
N ALA A 360 12.81 -27.86 2.15
CA ALA A 360 13.89 -28.80 1.87
C ALA A 360 15.13 -28.54 2.73
N LEU A 361 15.44 -27.26 2.95
CA LEU A 361 16.53 -26.80 3.81
C LEU A 361 16.32 -27.22 5.27
N LYS A 362 17.36 -27.82 5.86
CA LYS A 362 17.39 -28.16 7.29
C LYS A 362 17.83 -26.92 8.08
N LEU A 363 16.93 -26.39 8.88
CA LEU A 363 17.21 -25.26 9.77
C LEU A 363 17.84 -25.72 11.09
N ASP A 364 18.68 -24.88 11.68
CA ASP A 364 19.13 -25.07 13.07
C ASP A 364 17.96 -24.81 14.03
N GLN A 365 17.51 -25.86 14.72
CA GLN A 365 16.39 -25.80 15.67
C GLN A 365 16.65 -24.90 16.88
N ALA A 366 17.92 -24.58 17.19
CA ALA A 366 18.28 -23.64 18.24
C ALA A 366 18.13 -22.18 17.80
N ALA A 367 18.33 -21.89 16.51
CA ALA A 367 18.15 -20.55 15.92
C ALA A 367 16.72 -20.32 15.42
N TYR A 368 16.02 -21.39 15.01
CA TYR A 368 14.66 -21.37 14.45
C TYR A 368 13.76 -22.40 15.16
N PRO A 369 13.46 -22.24 16.47
CA PRO A 369 12.55 -23.12 17.18
C PRO A 369 11.13 -23.10 16.59
N ALA A 370 10.33 -24.11 16.92
CA ALA A 370 8.92 -24.14 16.52
C ALA A 370 8.17 -22.92 17.09
N GLY A 371 7.37 -22.26 16.25
CA GLY A 371 6.73 -20.97 16.51
C GLY A 371 7.50 -19.76 15.94
N THR A 372 8.77 -19.90 15.55
CA THR A 372 9.51 -18.81 14.87
C THR A 372 8.92 -18.55 13.49
N LYS A 373 8.47 -17.31 13.22
CA LYS A 373 8.12 -16.87 11.87
C LYS A 373 9.37 -16.48 11.07
N ILE A 374 9.38 -16.83 9.79
CA ILE A 374 10.45 -16.55 8.84
C ILE A 374 9.91 -15.95 7.53
N ASN A 375 10.75 -15.15 6.88
CA ASN A 375 10.62 -14.81 5.47
C ASN A 375 11.48 -15.78 4.66
N PHE A 376 10.88 -16.39 3.66
CA PHE A 376 11.51 -17.29 2.71
C PHE A 376 11.72 -16.58 1.37
N LYS A 377 12.88 -16.78 0.76
CA LYS A 377 13.12 -16.57 -0.66
C LYS A 377 13.78 -17.84 -1.20
N GLY A 378 13.45 -18.27 -2.41
CA GLY A 378 13.93 -19.54 -2.94
C GLY A 378 13.19 -19.95 -4.21
N VAL A 379 13.07 -21.25 -4.45
CA VAL A 379 12.24 -21.82 -5.52
C VAL A 379 11.11 -22.69 -4.95
N VAL A 380 10.04 -22.84 -5.73
CA VAL A 380 9.13 -23.98 -5.59
C VAL A 380 9.79 -25.18 -6.28
N ASP A 381 9.83 -26.32 -5.59
CA ASP A 381 10.57 -27.51 -6.00
C ASP A 381 9.71 -28.78 -5.85
N PHE A 382 10.17 -29.90 -6.42
CA PHE A 382 9.45 -31.17 -6.40
C PHE A 382 10.39 -32.35 -6.07
N ASP A 383 10.04 -33.11 -5.04
CA ASP A 383 10.71 -34.35 -4.62
C ASP A 383 9.74 -35.54 -4.76
N THR A 384 8.90 -35.74 -3.73
CA THR A 384 7.73 -36.63 -3.74
C THR A 384 6.43 -35.84 -3.77
N ASP A 385 6.43 -34.69 -3.07
CA ASP A 385 5.40 -33.67 -3.05
C ASP A 385 6.02 -32.32 -3.44
N VAL A 386 5.22 -31.26 -3.54
CA VAL A 386 5.73 -29.89 -3.72
C VAL A 386 6.31 -29.36 -2.41
N ILE A 387 7.51 -28.78 -2.51
CA ILE A 387 8.30 -28.26 -1.39
C ILE A 387 8.84 -26.86 -1.73
N LEU A 388 9.33 -26.16 -0.72
CA LEU A 388 10.13 -24.95 -0.89
C LEU A 388 11.62 -25.30 -0.74
N ASN A 389 12.47 -24.88 -1.67
CA ASN A 389 13.93 -25.14 -1.62
C ASN A 389 14.73 -23.83 -1.69
N THR A 390 15.79 -23.71 -0.88
CA THR A 390 16.65 -22.52 -0.78
C THR A 390 17.91 -22.74 0.08
N SER A 391 18.80 -21.74 0.09
CA SER A 391 19.97 -21.63 0.95
C SER A 391 19.71 -20.77 2.22
N ILE A 392 20.56 -20.92 3.24
CA ILE A 392 20.32 -20.33 4.57
C ILE A 392 20.34 -18.79 4.59
N GLU A 393 21.14 -18.14 3.73
CA GLU A 393 21.18 -16.68 3.59
C GLU A 393 19.91 -16.07 2.98
N ASN A 394 19.05 -16.89 2.38
CA ASN A 394 17.73 -16.50 1.88
C ASN A 394 16.59 -16.74 2.90
N ILE A 395 16.89 -17.32 4.07
CA ILE A 395 15.99 -17.36 5.22
C ILE A 395 16.29 -16.17 6.13
N LYS A 396 15.24 -15.44 6.55
CA LYS A 396 15.34 -14.38 7.54
C LYS A 396 14.25 -14.56 8.60
N LEU A 397 14.53 -14.18 9.85
CA LEU A 397 13.46 -14.03 10.84
C LEU A 397 12.43 -13.03 10.32
N SER A 398 11.14 -13.36 10.46
CA SER A 398 10.09 -12.51 9.92
C SER A 398 9.84 -11.30 10.83
N PRO A 399 9.79 -10.08 10.28
CA PRO A 399 9.25 -8.92 10.98
C PRO A 399 7.75 -9.11 11.20
N VAL A 400 7.38 -9.55 12.40
CA VAL A 400 5.99 -9.68 12.87
C VAL A 400 5.79 -8.98 14.22
N PRO A 401 4.54 -8.65 14.60
CA PRO A 401 4.21 -8.25 15.98
C PRO A 401 4.80 -9.24 16.98
N ARG A 402 5.62 -8.74 17.92
CA ARG A 402 6.25 -9.53 18.98
C ARG A 402 6.43 -8.67 20.23
N PRO A 403 6.41 -9.24 21.46
CA PRO A 403 6.59 -8.46 22.67
C PRO A 403 7.85 -7.59 22.65
N ASP A 404 7.84 -6.47 23.39
CA ASP A 404 9.08 -5.95 23.96
C ASP A 404 9.72 -7.08 24.79
N SER A 405 11.04 -7.27 24.62
CA SER A 405 11.80 -8.29 25.35
C SER A 405 12.08 -7.92 26.80
N TYR A 406 11.86 -6.66 27.17
CA TYR A 406 12.08 -6.15 28.51
C TYR A 406 11.09 -6.74 29.52
N LYS A 407 11.59 -7.04 30.72
CA LYS A 407 10.80 -7.57 31.84
C LYS A 407 10.62 -6.47 32.87
N TYR A 408 9.49 -5.78 32.78
CA TYR A 408 9.11 -4.73 33.72
C TYR A 408 9.07 -5.26 35.16
N PRO A 409 9.63 -4.51 36.13
CA PRO A 409 9.57 -4.90 37.52
C PRO A 409 8.12 -4.82 38.03
N VAL A 410 7.70 -5.82 38.81
CA VAL A 410 6.46 -5.75 39.59
C VAL A 410 6.62 -4.68 40.68
N LEU A 411 5.64 -3.80 40.82
CA LEU A 411 5.66 -2.72 41.81
C LEU A 411 4.71 -3.04 42.97
N GLU A 412 5.14 -2.74 44.20
CA GLU A 412 4.38 -2.97 45.45
C GLU A 412 3.88 -4.42 45.67
N ASP A 413 4.46 -5.43 44.99
CA ASP A 413 3.92 -6.80 44.88
C ASP A 413 2.43 -6.85 44.41
N LYS A 414 2.01 -5.80 43.70
CA LYS A 414 0.61 -5.46 43.41
C LYS A 414 0.34 -5.14 41.95
N TYR A 415 1.24 -4.39 41.32
CA TYR A 415 1.08 -3.89 39.96
C TYR A 415 2.06 -4.58 39.01
N SER A 416 1.59 -4.97 37.83
CA SER A 416 2.46 -5.48 36.77
C SER A 416 2.10 -4.93 35.39
N LEU A 417 3.12 -4.80 34.54
CA LEU A 417 3.02 -4.37 33.15
C LEU A 417 3.65 -5.44 32.25
N THR A 418 2.90 -5.91 31.26
CA THR A 418 3.35 -6.97 30.33
C THR A 418 3.17 -6.51 28.89
N SER A 419 4.23 -6.54 28.07
CA SER A 419 4.09 -6.34 26.63
C SER A 419 3.39 -7.56 26.01
N LYS A 420 2.27 -7.36 25.31
CA LYS A 420 1.59 -8.41 24.54
C LYS A 420 2.24 -8.58 23.17
N TRP A 421 2.38 -7.48 22.45
CA TRP A 421 3.06 -7.40 21.15
C TRP A 421 3.37 -5.94 20.79
N LEU A 422 4.40 -5.77 19.96
CA LEU A 422 4.88 -4.48 19.47
C LEU A 422 5.30 -4.60 18.00
N VAL A 423 4.94 -3.60 17.22
CA VAL A 423 5.52 -3.28 15.92
C VAL A 423 6.22 -1.94 16.04
N SER A 424 7.52 -1.87 15.74
CA SER A 424 8.28 -0.63 15.82
C SER A 424 9.47 -0.59 14.85
N ALA A 425 10.00 0.61 14.66
CA ALA A 425 11.25 0.81 13.93
C ALA A 425 12.43 0.18 14.69
N HIS A 426 12.45 0.29 16.03
CA HIS A 426 13.46 -0.34 16.88
C HIS A 426 13.49 -1.89 16.73
N LEU A 427 12.32 -2.52 16.59
CA LEU A 427 12.24 -3.98 16.39
C LEU A 427 12.52 -4.44 14.95
N ASP A 428 12.94 -3.53 14.06
CA ASP A 428 13.11 -3.76 12.60
C ASP A 428 11.85 -4.37 11.92
N ASN A 429 10.66 -4.23 12.52
CA ASN A 429 9.43 -4.87 12.03
C ASN A 429 8.37 -3.90 11.48
N LEU A 430 8.44 -2.60 11.74
CA LEU A 430 7.51 -1.62 11.18
C LEU A 430 7.53 -1.57 9.64
N GLY A 431 8.70 -1.67 9.01
CA GLY A 431 8.84 -1.57 7.55
C GLY A 431 8.11 -2.66 6.75
N ALA A 432 7.78 -3.79 7.38
CA ALA A 432 6.97 -4.87 6.79
C ALA A 432 5.52 -4.86 7.29
N ASN A 433 5.22 -4.11 8.35
CA ASN A 433 3.89 -3.99 8.94
C ASN A 433 3.42 -2.50 9.00
N PRO A 434 3.52 -1.72 7.90
CA PRO A 434 3.08 -0.33 7.92
C PRO A 434 1.55 -0.25 8.04
N ILE A 435 1.05 0.59 8.95
CA ILE A 435 -0.39 0.88 9.03
C ILE A 435 -0.86 1.47 7.70
N GLY A 436 -0.17 2.49 7.22
CA GLY A 436 -0.40 3.13 5.93
C GLY A 436 0.86 3.87 5.47
N LYS A 437 0.68 4.79 4.53
CA LYS A 437 1.74 5.62 3.94
C LYS A 437 2.26 6.67 4.93
N LYS A 438 3.57 6.91 4.91
CA LYS A 438 4.27 7.97 5.68
C LYS A 438 3.53 9.31 5.55
N ASP A 439 3.30 9.97 6.69
CA ASP A 439 2.50 11.21 6.86
C ASP A 439 0.96 11.12 6.62
N PHE A 440 0.40 9.97 6.20
CA PHE A 440 -1.04 9.78 5.90
C PHE A 440 -1.87 9.11 6.99
N VAL A 441 -1.23 8.60 8.05
CA VAL A 441 -1.90 8.07 9.25
C VAL A 441 -1.47 8.92 10.45
N ARG A 442 -2.43 9.43 11.22
CA ARG A 442 -2.18 10.45 12.25
C ARG A 442 -3.04 10.34 13.51
N GLY A 443 -4.08 9.52 13.50
CA GLY A 443 -4.90 9.20 14.67
C GLY A 443 -5.05 7.69 14.86
N MET A 444 -5.18 7.26 16.11
CA MET A 444 -5.48 5.88 16.52
C MET A 444 -6.40 5.90 17.73
N LEU A 445 -7.41 5.02 17.76
CA LEU A 445 -8.13 4.67 18.99
C LEU A 445 -8.30 3.15 19.11
N ALA A 446 -8.63 2.69 20.32
CA ALA A 446 -9.07 1.32 20.56
C ALA A 446 -10.57 1.24 20.85
N LYS A 447 -11.24 0.18 20.35
CA LYS A 447 -12.65 -0.15 20.68
C LYS A 447 -13.00 -1.61 20.42
N GLY A 448 -13.48 -2.31 21.44
CA GLY A 448 -13.91 -3.70 21.36
C GLY A 448 -12.77 -4.65 21.02
N GLY A 449 -11.61 -4.51 21.68
CA GLY A 449 -10.45 -5.39 21.48
C GLY A 449 -9.72 -5.17 20.15
N LYS A 450 -9.84 -3.99 19.53
CA LYS A 450 -9.28 -3.66 18.21
C LYS A 450 -8.75 -2.24 18.17
N MET A 451 -7.68 -2.03 17.40
CA MET A 451 -7.12 -0.70 17.11
C MET A 451 -7.62 -0.24 15.74
N TYR A 452 -8.04 1.03 15.65
CA TYR A 452 -8.50 1.67 14.42
C TYR A 452 -7.62 2.87 14.12
N PHE A 453 -7.04 2.90 12.92
CA PHE A 453 -6.18 3.96 12.47
C PHE A 453 -6.81 4.64 11.25
N VAL A 454 -6.86 5.97 11.27
CA VAL A 454 -7.42 6.73 10.14
C VAL A 454 -6.39 6.85 9.02
N ASP A 455 -6.70 6.27 7.85
CA ASP A 455 -5.83 6.23 6.66
C ASP A 455 -6.40 7.14 5.55
N ARG A 456 -5.76 8.32 5.43
CA ARG A 456 -6.15 9.36 4.47
C ARG A 456 -5.85 9.02 3.02
N ASP A 457 -4.90 8.12 2.74
CA ASP A 457 -4.49 7.83 1.35
C ASP A 457 -5.53 6.95 0.63
N ASN A 458 -6.16 6.04 1.37
CA ASN A 458 -7.17 5.11 0.86
C ASN A 458 -8.63 5.50 1.24
N LYS A 459 -8.81 6.53 2.08
CA LYS A 459 -10.08 6.90 2.74
C LYS A 459 -10.70 5.71 3.47
N GLN A 460 -10.02 5.19 4.48
CA GLN A 460 -10.45 4.01 5.24
C GLN A 460 -10.01 4.07 6.70
N LEU A 461 -10.61 3.22 7.54
CA LEU A 461 -10.01 2.83 8.81
C LEU A 461 -9.22 1.53 8.61
N VAL A 462 -7.94 1.56 8.90
CA VAL A 462 -7.11 0.35 9.02
C VAL A 462 -7.38 -0.26 10.39
N VAL A 463 -7.79 -1.53 10.41
CA VAL A 463 -8.19 -2.23 11.64
C VAL A 463 -7.16 -3.30 11.99
N LEU A 464 -6.73 -3.34 13.25
CA LEU A 464 -5.94 -4.44 13.82
C LEU A 464 -6.69 -5.12 14.95
N ASP A 465 -6.52 -6.44 15.06
CA ASP A 465 -6.87 -7.21 16.25
C ASP A 465 -5.94 -6.84 17.42
N GLY A 466 -6.52 -6.43 18.55
CA GLY A 466 -5.77 -5.96 19.72
C GLY A 466 -5.03 -7.06 20.48
N ALA A 467 -5.50 -8.31 20.40
CA ALA A 467 -4.86 -9.43 21.10
C ALA A 467 -3.60 -9.95 20.38
N THR A 468 -3.57 -9.85 19.05
CA THR A 468 -2.54 -10.50 18.19
C THR A 468 -1.74 -9.54 17.31
N GLY A 469 -2.21 -8.31 17.10
CA GLY A 469 -1.64 -7.37 16.13
C GLY A 469 -1.92 -7.75 14.67
N LYS A 470 -2.77 -8.76 14.42
CA LYS A 470 -3.17 -9.17 13.06
C LYS A 470 -3.97 -8.06 12.39
N ARG A 471 -3.58 -7.68 11.17
CA ARG A 471 -4.38 -6.79 10.32
C ARG A 471 -5.67 -7.49 9.90
N LEU A 472 -6.79 -6.79 10.07
CA LEU A 472 -8.11 -7.22 9.65
C LEU A 472 -8.53 -6.45 8.38
N GLU A 473 -9.67 -6.82 7.80
CA GLU A 473 -10.23 -6.07 6.67
C GLU A 473 -10.46 -4.60 7.04
N PRO A 474 -10.04 -3.64 6.19
CA PRO A 474 -10.21 -2.22 6.47
C PRO A 474 -11.66 -1.78 6.25
N ILE A 475 -12.13 -0.86 7.08
CA ILE A 475 -13.45 -0.25 6.93
C ILE A 475 -13.31 0.89 5.93
N LYS A 476 -13.70 0.66 4.67
CA LYS A 476 -13.74 1.70 3.63
C LYS A 476 -14.76 2.77 4.04
N LEU A 477 -14.34 4.03 4.09
CA LEU A 477 -15.21 5.15 4.45
C LEU A 477 -16.01 5.64 3.24
N ALA A 478 -17.22 6.12 3.47
CA ALA A 478 -18.06 6.70 2.43
C ALA A 478 -17.40 7.95 1.80
N GLU A 479 -17.57 8.11 0.48
CA GLU A 479 -16.81 9.07 -0.33
C GLU A 479 -17.22 10.54 -0.11
N ASP A 480 -18.35 10.79 0.56
CA ASP A 480 -18.87 12.10 0.96
C ASP A 480 -18.35 12.58 2.34
N VAL A 481 -17.76 11.70 3.14
CA VAL A 481 -17.13 12.07 4.42
C VAL A 481 -15.98 13.04 4.18
N PHE A 482 -15.96 14.15 4.93
CA PHE A 482 -15.13 15.34 4.70
C PHE A 482 -15.36 16.03 3.34
N THR A 483 -16.59 16.02 2.84
CA THR A 483 -17.01 16.91 1.75
C THR A 483 -18.11 17.88 2.19
N TYR A 484 -18.21 19.00 1.48
CA TYR A 484 -19.32 19.96 1.59
C TYR A 484 -19.61 20.57 0.21
N LYS A 485 -20.67 21.36 0.09
CA LYS A 485 -20.96 22.15 -1.14
C LYS A 485 -20.72 23.63 -0.89
N ASP A 486 -20.06 24.30 -1.83
CA ASP A 486 -19.90 25.75 -1.79
C ASP A 486 -21.19 26.49 -2.20
N ALA A 487 -21.13 27.82 -2.21
CA ALA A 487 -22.26 28.68 -2.58
C ALA A 487 -22.71 28.54 -4.05
N ASP A 488 -21.86 28.02 -4.94
CA ASP A 488 -22.19 27.70 -6.34
C ASP A 488 -22.77 26.27 -6.49
N GLY A 489 -22.73 25.47 -5.41
CA GLY A 489 -23.21 24.09 -5.33
C GLY A 489 -22.17 23.02 -5.66
N GLU A 490 -20.92 23.42 -5.89
CA GLU A 490 -19.80 22.55 -6.25
C GLU A 490 -19.26 21.81 -5.01
N VAL A 491 -18.97 20.52 -5.15
CA VAL A 491 -18.47 19.68 -4.05
C VAL A 491 -16.99 19.99 -3.77
N LYS A 492 -16.66 20.30 -2.52
CA LYS A 492 -15.30 20.58 -2.03
C LYS A 492 -14.90 19.60 -0.94
N GLN A 493 -13.60 19.45 -0.75
CA GLN A 493 -13.01 18.81 0.43
C GLN A 493 -13.07 19.78 1.63
N ALA A 494 -13.44 19.28 2.80
CA ALA A 494 -13.34 19.99 4.07
C ALA A 494 -11.90 19.94 4.61
N GLY A 495 -11.32 21.11 4.92
CA GLY A 495 -9.97 21.23 5.50
C GLY A 495 -8.82 20.98 4.53
N THR A 496 -7.61 21.38 4.94
CA THR A 496 -6.35 21.07 4.26
C THR A 496 -6.09 19.57 4.19
N LEU A 497 -6.38 18.83 5.28
CA LEU A 497 -6.23 17.36 5.33
C LEU A 497 -7.52 16.75 5.91
N PRO A 498 -8.37 16.07 5.12
CA PRO A 498 -9.47 15.26 5.63
C PRO A 498 -8.91 14.01 6.32
N PHE A 499 -9.72 13.29 7.10
CA PHE A 499 -9.30 12.02 7.72
C PHE A 499 -8.00 12.16 8.54
N ASN A 500 -7.89 13.19 9.41
CA ASN A 500 -6.64 13.55 10.07
C ASN A 500 -6.55 13.05 11.53
N ASP A 501 -7.66 12.98 12.26
CA ASP A 501 -7.70 12.50 13.65
C ASP A 501 -8.95 11.62 13.89
N ILE A 502 -8.89 10.78 14.92
CA ILE A 502 -9.95 9.83 15.32
C ILE A 502 -10.07 9.78 16.85
N LYS A 503 -11.28 9.92 17.38
CA LYS A 503 -11.60 9.95 18.81
C LYS A 503 -12.84 9.13 19.15
N LEU A 504 -13.00 8.81 20.43
CA LEU A 504 -14.18 8.15 21.00
C LEU A 504 -14.87 9.14 21.95
N ASP A 505 -16.21 9.23 21.91
CA ASP A 505 -16.98 9.97 22.93
C ASP A 505 -17.43 9.07 24.10
N ASN A 506 -18.10 9.64 25.10
CA ASN A 506 -18.50 8.91 26.31
C ASN A 506 -19.62 7.89 26.06
N ALA A 507 -20.39 8.02 24.97
CA ALA A 507 -21.34 7.01 24.50
C ALA A 507 -20.69 5.90 23.66
N GLY A 508 -19.40 6.04 23.33
CA GLY A 508 -18.65 5.11 22.51
C GLY A 508 -18.86 5.33 21.00
N ASN A 509 -19.37 6.48 20.57
CA ASN A 509 -19.39 6.86 19.15
C ASN A 509 -17.94 7.05 18.65
N VAL A 510 -17.62 6.55 17.46
CA VAL A 510 -16.31 6.82 16.82
C VAL A 510 -16.44 8.05 15.93
N LEU A 511 -15.59 9.04 16.18
CA LEU A 511 -15.59 10.33 15.52
C LEU A 511 -14.29 10.53 14.73
N LEU A 512 -14.39 11.12 13.54
CA LEU A 512 -13.27 11.56 12.72
C LEU A 512 -13.24 13.09 12.62
N GLY A 513 -12.05 13.68 12.66
CA GLY A 513 -11.82 15.10 12.43
C GLY A 513 -10.85 15.36 11.27
N ASN A 514 -10.96 16.55 10.67
CA ASN A 514 -10.01 17.05 9.67
C ASN A 514 -9.03 18.07 10.25
N CYS A 515 -7.93 18.31 9.54
CA CYS A 515 -7.05 19.44 9.81
C CYS A 515 -7.50 20.66 8.97
N ALA A 516 -7.74 21.78 9.65
CA ALA A 516 -8.00 23.09 9.05
C ALA A 516 -6.82 24.03 9.37
N THR A 517 -6.23 24.68 8.37
CA THR A 517 -5.04 25.55 8.53
C THR A 517 -5.31 27.04 8.34
N SER A 518 -6.58 27.42 8.18
CA SER A 518 -7.03 28.79 8.14
C SER A 518 -8.54 28.89 8.43
N VAL A 519 -9.02 30.07 8.83
CA VAL A 519 -10.47 30.32 9.06
C VAL A 519 -11.35 30.17 7.82
N LYS A 520 -10.74 30.02 6.63
CA LYS A 520 -11.41 29.89 5.32
C LYS A 520 -11.64 28.44 4.91
N GLU A 521 -11.26 27.50 5.76
CA GLU A 521 -11.45 26.08 5.56
C GLU A 521 -12.62 25.58 6.42
N MET A 522 -13.45 24.71 5.86
CA MET A 522 -14.49 24.03 6.62
C MET A 522 -13.85 23.05 7.59
N PHE A 523 -13.97 23.30 8.89
CA PHE A 523 -13.68 22.32 9.94
C PHE A 523 -14.91 21.41 10.09
N GLN A 524 -14.71 20.10 10.18
CA GLN A 524 -15.80 19.12 10.31
C GLN A 524 -15.44 18.00 11.28
N ILE A 525 -16.44 17.55 12.05
CA ILE A 525 -16.40 16.29 12.80
C ILE A 525 -17.51 15.38 12.27
N TRP A 526 -17.16 14.12 12.00
CA TRP A 526 -18.05 13.09 11.48
C TRP A 526 -18.10 11.88 12.42
N LYS A 527 -19.28 11.44 12.83
CA LYS A 527 -19.48 10.13 13.44
C LYS A 527 -19.50 9.05 12.36
N VAL A 528 -18.83 7.93 12.58
CA VAL A 528 -18.72 6.83 11.61
C VAL A 528 -19.27 5.52 12.17
N ASP A 529 -20.03 4.81 11.34
CA ASP A 529 -20.42 3.41 11.60
C ASP A 529 -19.27 2.44 11.26
N LEU A 530 -18.88 1.59 12.22
CA LEU A 530 -17.75 0.67 12.08
C LEU A 530 -18.06 -0.63 11.30
N ALA A 531 -19.31 -0.86 10.91
CA ALA A 531 -19.74 -2.00 10.10
C ALA A 531 -19.97 -1.61 8.63
N THR A 532 -20.42 -0.39 8.34
CA THR A 532 -20.67 0.09 6.96
C THR A 532 -19.67 1.12 6.45
N GLY A 533 -19.00 1.87 7.33
CA GLY A 533 -18.16 3.01 6.95
C GLY A 533 -18.93 4.27 6.57
N GLU A 534 -20.26 4.28 6.76
CA GLU A 534 -21.12 5.45 6.54
C GLU A 534 -20.90 6.51 7.62
N GLY A 535 -21.07 7.79 7.25
CA GLY A 535 -20.86 8.94 8.13
C GLY A 535 -22.15 9.70 8.46
N LYS A 536 -22.31 10.10 9.73
CA LYS A 536 -23.21 11.18 10.17
C LYS A 536 -22.35 12.40 10.50
N LEU A 537 -22.59 13.53 9.83
CA LEU A 537 -21.98 14.81 10.19
C LEU A 537 -22.45 15.25 11.59
N VAL A 538 -21.51 15.70 12.42
CA VAL A 538 -21.74 16.14 13.82
C VAL A 538 -21.53 17.64 13.98
N LEU A 539 -20.43 18.14 13.40
CA LEU A 539 -20.07 19.56 13.38
C LEU A 539 -19.64 19.92 11.95
N GLU A 540 -20.10 21.06 11.44
CA GLU A 540 -19.42 21.79 10.37
C GLU A 540 -19.38 23.29 10.67
N GLU A 541 -18.21 23.91 10.54
CA GLU A 541 -18.07 25.36 10.56
C GLU A 541 -16.87 25.84 9.75
N MET A 542 -17.06 26.91 8.97
CA MET A 542 -15.99 27.71 8.40
C MET A 542 -15.86 29.01 9.20
N LEU A 543 -14.80 29.15 10.01
CA LEU A 543 -14.71 30.22 11.02
C LEU A 543 -14.75 31.65 10.46
N MET A 544 -14.45 31.88 9.18
CA MET A 544 -14.60 33.20 8.54
C MET A 544 -16.07 33.64 8.36
N GLU A 545 -17.04 32.74 8.58
CA GLU A 545 -18.46 33.07 8.66
C GLU A 545 -18.90 33.51 10.06
N ASN A 546 -18.09 33.23 11.09
CA ASN A 546 -18.29 33.72 12.44
C ASN A 546 -17.66 35.12 12.56
N PRO A 547 -18.44 36.18 12.85
CA PRO A 547 -17.94 37.56 12.89
C PRO A 547 -16.76 37.79 13.83
N ASP A 548 -16.65 37.00 14.90
CA ASP A 548 -15.65 37.17 15.95
C ASP A 548 -14.26 36.63 15.54
N PHE A 549 -14.19 35.81 14.47
CA PHE A 549 -12.95 35.11 14.05
C PHE A 549 -12.50 35.41 12.61
N VAL A 550 -13.10 36.40 11.94
CA VAL A 550 -12.81 36.73 10.52
C VAL A 550 -11.33 37.06 10.26
N GLU A 551 -10.64 37.64 11.25
CA GLU A 551 -9.23 38.01 11.16
C GLU A 551 -8.29 37.05 11.94
N SER A 552 -8.83 35.99 12.56
CA SER A 552 -8.04 35.06 13.39
C SER A 552 -7.10 34.18 12.58
N ALA A 553 -5.90 33.93 13.12
CA ALA A 553 -4.92 33.01 12.57
C ALA A 553 -5.06 31.63 13.21
N VAL A 554 -5.96 30.78 12.72
CA VAL A 554 -6.21 29.43 13.28
C VAL A 554 -5.46 28.32 12.56
N ARG A 555 -5.05 27.30 13.31
CA ARG A 555 -4.68 25.98 12.79
C ARG A 555 -5.11 24.90 13.77
N PHE A 556 -5.98 23.99 13.34
CA PHE A 556 -6.42 22.82 14.10
C PHE A 556 -5.85 21.57 13.42
N ASP A 557 -5.05 20.78 14.14
CA ASP A 557 -4.57 19.47 13.67
C ASP A 557 -5.40 18.30 14.25
N ALA A 558 -6.04 18.49 15.40
CA ALA A 558 -6.71 17.45 16.17
C ALA A 558 -7.90 18.05 16.95
N PHE A 559 -8.72 17.18 17.55
CA PHE A 559 -9.87 17.59 18.35
C PHE A 559 -10.00 16.77 19.64
N GLY A 560 -10.65 17.33 20.65
CA GLY A 560 -11.13 16.61 21.84
C GLY A 560 -12.65 16.50 21.83
N VAL A 561 -13.19 15.48 22.50
CA VAL A 561 -14.64 15.31 22.69
C VAL A 561 -14.94 14.84 24.11
N TYR A 562 -16.02 15.37 24.71
CA TYR A 562 -16.62 14.86 25.93
C TYR A 562 -18.15 14.92 25.82
N GLY A 563 -18.87 13.94 26.36
CA GLY A 563 -20.32 13.78 26.28
C GLY A 563 -20.77 12.74 25.24
N ASP A 564 -22.01 12.87 24.76
CA ASP A 564 -22.58 12.06 23.67
C ASP A 564 -22.96 12.99 22.51
N VAL A 565 -22.39 12.79 21.32
CA VAL A 565 -22.68 13.67 20.16
C VAL A 565 -24.06 13.45 19.51
N ASP A 566 -24.84 12.47 19.97
CA ASP A 566 -26.28 12.39 19.68
C ASP A 566 -27.16 13.09 20.74
N GLY A 567 -26.56 13.59 21.82
CA GLY A 567 -27.20 14.35 22.91
C GLY A 567 -26.36 15.57 23.28
N ASP A 568 -26.00 15.71 24.56
CA ASP A 568 -25.21 16.84 25.04
C ASP A 568 -23.70 16.50 25.07
N ALA A 569 -22.89 17.35 24.44
CA ALA A 569 -21.44 17.17 24.32
C ALA A 569 -20.67 18.48 24.11
N ILE A 570 -19.34 18.41 24.17
CA ILE A 570 -18.43 19.47 23.70
C ILE A 570 -17.40 18.90 22.74
N ILE A 571 -17.09 19.66 21.70
CA ILE A 571 -15.90 19.47 20.85
C ILE A 571 -14.92 20.60 21.18
N LEU A 572 -13.64 20.27 21.39
CA LEU A 572 -12.55 21.24 21.54
C LEU A 572 -11.53 21.09 20.41
N ALA A 573 -10.91 22.19 19.96
CA ALA A 573 -9.74 22.16 19.08
C ALA A 573 -8.73 23.24 19.51
N SER A 574 -7.46 22.86 19.72
CA SER A 574 -6.41 23.83 20.08
C SER A 574 -5.82 24.49 18.84
N ASN A 575 -5.60 25.81 18.91
CA ASN A 575 -4.93 26.57 17.87
C ASN A 575 -3.41 26.33 17.94
N ALA A 576 -2.79 25.83 16.87
CA ALA A 576 -1.33 25.68 16.81
C ALA A 576 -0.58 27.02 16.65
N ASN A 577 -1.27 28.12 16.33
CA ASN A 577 -0.64 29.42 16.05
C ASN A 577 -0.66 30.38 17.26
N ALA A 578 -1.47 30.12 18.29
CA ALA A 578 -1.68 30.99 19.45
C ALA A 578 -2.10 30.17 20.68
N MET A 579 -1.99 30.71 21.88
CA MET A 579 -2.50 30.09 23.11
C MET A 579 -4.04 30.22 23.23
N GLU A 580 -4.74 29.56 22.33
CA GLU A 580 -6.21 29.55 22.19
C GLU A 580 -6.74 28.13 22.06
N VAL A 581 -7.95 27.88 22.58
CA VAL A 581 -8.75 26.67 22.31
C VAL A 581 -10.14 27.08 21.85
N TYR A 582 -10.63 26.48 20.76
CA TYR A 582 -11.96 26.72 20.22
C TYR A 582 -12.90 25.62 20.69
N LYS A 583 -14.08 25.99 21.19
CA LYS A 583 -15.10 25.11 21.76
C LYS A 583 -16.39 25.19 20.94
N TRP A 584 -16.98 24.04 20.66
CA TRP A 584 -18.35 23.92 20.17
C TRP A 584 -19.16 23.11 21.18
N THR A 585 -20.16 23.74 21.79
CA THR A 585 -21.18 23.03 22.57
C THR A 585 -22.13 22.32 21.61
N ILE A 586 -22.52 21.10 21.94
CA ILE A 586 -23.56 20.31 21.28
C ILE A 586 -24.71 20.17 22.29
N GLU A 587 -25.91 20.54 21.89
CA GLU A 587 -27.15 20.40 22.68
C GLU A 587 -28.16 19.58 21.86
N ASP A 588 -28.83 18.58 22.44
CA ASP A 588 -29.80 17.70 21.74
C ASP A 588 -29.24 17.10 20.41
N GLY A 589 -27.94 16.84 20.33
CA GLY A 589 -27.24 16.30 19.15
C GLY A 589 -27.00 17.31 18.02
N VAL A 590 -27.08 18.62 18.30
CA VAL A 590 -26.85 19.72 17.35
C VAL A 590 -25.70 20.61 17.82
N ALA A 591 -24.65 20.75 17.01
CA ALA A 591 -23.54 21.64 17.31
C ALA A 591 -23.92 23.12 17.17
N GLY A 592 -23.55 23.91 18.18
CA GLY A 592 -23.61 25.36 18.18
C GLY A 592 -22.48 26.01 17.36
N LYS A 593 -22.25 27.31 17.61
CA LYS A 593 -21.17 28.09 17.00
C LYS A 593 -19.91 28.05 17.86
N ALA A 594 -18.74 28.21 17.23
CA ALA A 594 -17.47 28.29 17.93
C ALA A 594 -17.45 29.42 18.98
N GLU A 595 -16.93 29.11 20.16
CA GLU A 595 -16.45 30.06 21.17
C GLU A 595 -14.93 29.89 21.33
N MET A 596 -14.20 30.95 21.69
CA MET A 596 -12.74 30.90 21.87
C MET A 596 -12.38 31.09 23.35
N ILE A 597 -11.49 30.23 23.84
CA ILE A 597 -10.96 30.20 25.20
C ILE A 597 -9.49 30.66 25.12
N GLU A 598 -9.21 31.87 25.61
CA GLU A 598 -7.86 32.44 25.72
C GLU A 598 -7.15 31.85 26.95
N ILE A 599 -5.98 31.24 26.77
CA ILE A 599 -5.30 30.50 27.85
C ILE A 599 -4.38 31.43 28.64
N ASP A 600 -4.52 31.48 29.98
CA ASP A 600 -3.76 32.40 30.83
C ASP A 600 -2.27 32.02 30.96
N VAL A 601 -1.45 32.62 30.09
CA VAL A 601 0.01 32.52 30.11
C VAL A 601 0.69 33.49 31.09
N SER A 602 -0.06 34.26 31.88
CA SER A 602 0.51 35.22 32.84
C SER A 602 0.87 34.60 34.20
N VAL A 603 0.38 33.38 34.48
CA VAL A 603 0.60 32.69 35.76
C VAL A 603 2.08 32.25 35.90
N GLU A 604 2.86 33.00 36.67
CA GLU A 604 4.27 32.72 36.95
C GLU A 604 4.49 31.33 37.58
N GLY A 605 5.48 30.58 37.06
CA GLY A 605 5.89 29.28 37.58
C GLY A 605 5.24 28.08 36.88
N THR A 606 4.18 28.30 36.11
CA THR A 606 3.56 27.27 35.26
C THR A 606 4.43 26.95 34.03
N TYR A 607 4.19 25.82 33.37
CA TYR A 607 4.89 25.50 32.11
C TYR A 607 4.33 26.21 30.87
N LEU A 608 3.31 27.07 31.06
CA LEU A 608 2.74 27.94 30.03
C LEU A 608 3.16 29.43 30.20
N THR A 609 3.90 29.78 31.26
CA THR A 609 4.31 31.18 31.54
C THR A 609 4.99 31.84 30.33
N ASN A 610 4.40 32.93 29.81
CA ASN A 610 4.84 33.68 28.62
C ASN A 610 4.99 32.86 27.32
N LEU A 611 4.26 31.75 27.15
CA LEU A 611 4.30 30.95 25.92
C LEU A 611 3.45 31.59 24.81
N GLU A 612 3.96 31.68 23.58
CA GLU A 612 3.22 32.30 22.45
C GLU A 612 2.17 31.37 21.83
N ASN A 613 2.44 30.06 21.77
CA ASN A 613 1.58 29.02 21.21
C ASN A 613 2.02 27.64 21.74
N PRO A 614 1.14 26.61 21.73
CA PRO A 614 1.48 25.27 22.25
C PRO A 614 2.41 24.46 21.32
N GLY A 615 2.84 25.02 20.19
CA GLY A 615 3.70 24.37 19.20
C GLY A 615 2.93 23.56 18.16
N THR A 616 3.65 22.69 17.43
CA THR A 616 3.07 21.95 16.30
C THR A 616 2.08 20.86 16.73
N ALA A 617 0.92 20.84 16.06
CA ALA A 617 -0.13 19.82 16.14
C ALA A 617 -0.69 19.53 17.55
N PRO A 618 -1.03 20.56 18.35
CA PRO A 618 -1.48 20.40 19.73
C PRO A 618 -2.79 19.59 19.82
N GLN A 619 -2.96 18.87 20.91
CA GLN A 619 -4.20 18.15 21.23
C GLN A 619 -4.80 18.69 22.53
N VAL A 620 -6.12 18.51 22.64
CA VAL A 620 -6.91 18.85 23.82
C VAL A 620 -7.76 17.65 24.23
N PHE A 621 -7.77 17.37 25.53
CA PHE A 621 -8.46 16.22 26.12
C PHE A 621 -9.45 16.74 27.17
N PRO A 622 -10.71 17.06 26.78
CA PRO A 622 -11.74 17.43 27.75
C PRO A 622 -12.03 16.28 28.70
N LEU A 623 -12.11 16.59 29.99
CA LEU A 623 -12.36 15.64 31.08
C LEU A 623 -13.83 15.69 31.53
N ASP A 624 -14.42 16.88 31.47
CA ASP A 624 -15.84 17.16 31.67
C ASP A 624 -16.21 18.48 30.97
N PHE A 625 -17.43 18.98 31.20
CA PHE A 625 -17.91 20.25 30.66
C PHE A 625 -17.22 21.52 31.22
N ASN A 626 -16.31 21.39 32.20
CA ASN A 626 -15.63 22.48 32.89
C ASN A 626 -14.11 22.46 32.71
N TYR A 627 -13.50 21.29 32.45
CA TYR A 627 -12.05 21.09 32.46
C TYR A 627 -11.52 20.31 31.25
N PHE A 628 -10.32 20.67 30.79
CA PHE A 628 -9.57 19.95 29.76
C PHE A 628 -8.05 19.97 29.97
N TYR A 629 -7.35 19.00 29.43
CA TYR A 629 -5.89 19.06 29.26
C TYR A 629 -5.49 19.68 27.92
N LEU A 630 -4.46 20.52 27.92
CA LEU A 630 -3.73 20.96 26.72
C LEU A 630 -2.35 20.28 26.68
N ASP A 631 -2.01 19.67 25.53
CA ASP A 631 -0.69 19.05 25.29
C ASP A 631 -0.23 19.23 23.83
N GLY A 632 0.95 19.82 23.62
CA GLY A 632 1.50 20.18 22.30
C GLY A 632 3.03 20.20 22.28
N ASN A 633 3.63 20.48 21.11
CA ASN A 633 5.09 20.39 20.90
C ASN A 633 5.92 21.16 21.96
N GLU A 634 5.41 22.30 22.43
CA GLU A 634 6.09 23.16 23.40
C GLU A 634 5.49 23.09 24.81
N THR A 635 4.63 22.12 25.12
CA THR A 635 4.03 21.95 26.46
C THR A 635 4.25 20.55 27.02
N LEU A 636 3.84 20.39 28.28
CA LEU A 636 3.43 19.12 28.89
C LEU A 636 1.92 19.20 29.16
N PRO A 637 1.23 18.06 29.40
CA PRO A 637 -0.18 18.08 29.79
C PRO A 637 -0.45 19.02 30.97
N THR A 638 -1.23 20.05 30.69
CA THR A 638 -1.62 21.10 31.66
C THR A 638 -3.13 21.17 31.74
N LEU A 639 -3.69 21.09 32.95
CA LEU A 639 -5.12 21.16 33.22
C LEU A 639 -5.58 22.62 33.18
N ILE A 640 -6.64 22.90 32.43
CA ILE A 640 -7.18 24.24 32.19
C ILE A 640 -8.72 24.18 32.34
N ASP A 641 -9.36 25.26 32.79
CA ASP A 641 -10.82 25.38 32.81
C ASP A 641 -11.41 26.02 31.54
N MET A 642 -12.73 25.90 31.32
CA MET A 642 -13.38 26.50 30.15
C MET A 642 -13.39 28.04 30.13
N ASP A 643 -12.91 28.69 31.20
CA ASP A 643 -12.64 30.14 31.27
C ASP A 643 -11.14 30.47 30.98
N GLY A 644 -10.33 29.48 30.59
CA GLY A 644 -8.92 29.64 30.18
C GLY A 644 -7.89 29.67 31.31
N ASN A 645 -8.31 29.49 32.57
CA ASN A 645 -7.44 29.60 33.74
C ASN A 645 -6.59 28.33 33.87
N VAL A 646 -5.28 28.46 34.13
CA VAL A 646 -4.39 27.32 34.38
C VAL A 646 -4.65 26.75 35.78
N ILE A 647 -4.96 25.45 35.85
CA ILE A 647 -5.47 24.78 37.06
C ILE A 647 -4.44 23.88 37.74
N ASP A 648 -3.72 23.07 36.98
CA ASP A 648 -2.87 22.00 37.51
C ASP A 648 -1.89 21.50 36.43
N GLY A 649 -0.80 20.85 36.80
CA GLY A 649 0.13 20.27 35.82
C GLY A 649 1.48 19.86 36.39
N PHE A 650 2.33 19.26 35.55
CA PHE A 650 3.64 18.71 35.94
C PHE A 650 4.56 19.69 36.71
N TYR A 651 4.35 21.00 36.60
CA TYR A 651 5.08 22.01 37.36
C TYR A 651 4.85 21.93 38.88
N GLU A 652 3.75 21.33 39.35
CA GLU A 652 3.49 21.03 40.77
C GLU A 652 4.32 19.84 41.30
N ASN A 653 4.82 18.97 40.42
CA ASN A 653 5.72 17.86 40.77
C ASN A 653 6.79 17.59 39.68
N PRO A 654 7.79 18.48 39.52
CA PRO A 654 8.82 18.33 38.48
C PRO A 654 9.72 17.10 38.69
N ALA A 655 9.73 16.50 39.88
CA ALA A 655 10.49 15.27 40.15
C ALA A 655 9.89 14.06 39.41
N ALA A 656 8.56 14.02 39.26
CA ALA A 656 7.86 12.95 38.57
C ALA A 656 8.03 12.98 37.04
N GLU A 657 8.67 14.01 36.48
CA GLU A 657 9.16 13.98 35.09
C GLU A 657 10.26 12.92 34.87
N VAL A 658 10.90 12.42 35.94
CA VAL A 658 11.97 11.41 35.91
C VAL A 658 11.45 10.05 36.38
N ASP A 659 11.74 9.01 35.59
CA ASP A 659 11.57 7.60 35.93
C ASP A 659 12.94 6.99 36.25
N THR A 660 13.05 6.36 37.42
CA THR A 660 14.17 5.50 37.84
C THR A 660 13.68 4.09 38.25
N THR A 661 12.37 3.86 38.08
CA THR A 661 11.62 2.68 38.51
C THR A 661 11.69 1.58 37.45
N THR A 662 11.52 1.93 36.16
CA THR A 662 11.52 0.93 35.09
C THR A 662 12.85 0.18 35.00
N LYS A 663 13.96 0.93 35.01
CA LYS A 663 15.31 0.41 34.77
C LYS A 663 16.29 0.95 35.82
N PRO A 664 16.31 0.36 37.03
CA PRO A 664 17.06 0.90 38.16
C PRO A 664 18.56 1.11 37.85
N GLY A 665 19.01 2.35 38.03
CA GLY A 665 20.38 2.80 37.70
C GLY A 665 20.47 3.66 36.44
N GLU A 666 19.39 3.79 35.67
CA GLU A 666 19.22 4.82 34.65
C GLU A 666 18.16 5.84 35.08
N GLU A 667 18.31 7.09 34.63
CA GLU A 667 17.31 8.16 34.78
C GLU A 667 16.71 8.45 33.41
N TRP A 668 15.41 8.18 33.24
CA TRP A 668 14.70 8.43 31.99
C TRP A 668 13.72 9.58 32.19
N LYS A 669 13.87 10.67 31.43
CA LYS A 669 13.04 11.87 31.60
C LYS A 669 12.05 12.04 30.44
N ILE A 670 10.81 12.42 30.75
CA ILE A 670 9.89 12.96 29.73
C ILE A 670 10.38 14.32 29.21
N ASN A 671 9.94 14.70 28.01
CA ASN A 671 10.22 16.00 27.40
C ASN A 671 8.93 16.78 27.15
N LYS A 672 8.88 17.60 26.10
CA LYS A 672 7.68 18.27 25.59
C LYS A 672 7.29 17.66 24.24
N GLY A 673 6.04 17.82 23.82
CA GLY A 673 5.58 17.40 22.49
C GLY A 673 5.19 15.94 22.36
N HIS A 674 4.30 15.52 23.26
CA HIS A 674 3.79 14.16 23.35
C HIS A 674 2.43 14.03 22.67
N ASN A 675 1.58 15.04 22.84
CA ASN A 675 0.33 15.22 22.12
C ASN A 675 -0.59 13.99 22.31
N GLY A 676 -0.65 13.49 23.55
CA GLY A 676 -1.30 12.21 23.85
C GLY A 676 -1.39 11.91 25.35
N LEU A 677 -2.60 11.98 25.89
CA LEU A 677 -2.95 11.64 27.27
C LEU A 677 -4.26 10.83 27.30
N ILE A 678 -4.37 9.88 28.23
CA ILE A 678 -5.65 9.26 28.61
C ILE A 678 -5.66 8.92 30.11
N GLU A 679 -6.74 9.26 30.80
CA GLU A 679 -6.99 8.82 32.18
C GLU A 679 -7.77 7.49 32.20
N PHE A 680 -7.57 6.68 33.23
CA PHE A 680 -8.41 5.52 33.50
C PHE A 680 -8.45 5.18 35.00
N GLU A 681 -9.45 4.37 35.38
CA GLU A 681 -9.59 3.81 36.74
C GLU A 681 -9.45 2.28 36.66
N LEU A 682 -8.88 1.67 37.71
CA LEU A 682 -8.78 0.22 37.83
C LEU A 682 -8.72 -0.21 39.30
N GLY A 683 -9.58 -1.12 39.74
CA GLY A 683 -9.60 -1.66 41.12
C GLY A 683 -9.83 -0.58 42.20
N GLY A 684 -10.58 0.46 41.85
CA GLY A 684 -10.82 1.63 42.69
C GLY A 684 -9.64 2.61 42.85
N GLU A 685 -8.59 2.48 42.03
CA GLU A 685 -7.47 3.40 41.95
C GLU A 685 -7.43 4.15 40.61
N TYR A 686 -6.73 5.29 40.57
CA TYR A 686 -6.79 6.26 39.47
C TYR A 686 -5.42 6.39 38.80
N PHE A 687 -5.39 6.33 37.47
CA PHE A 687 -4.18 6.27 36.66
C PHE A 687 -4.30 7.20 35.45
N PHE A 688 -3.16 7.58 34.87
CA PHE A 688 -3.13 8.19 33.55
C PHE A 688 -1.89 7.76 32.77
N LEU A 689 -2.07 7.64 31.46
CA LEU A 689 -1.05 7.22 30.50
C LEU A 689 -0.81 8.38 29.53
N ILE A 690 0.44 8.83 29.44
CA ILE A 690 0.88 9.83 28.45
C ILE A 690 1.85 9.21 27.46
N ALA A 691 2.01 9.82 26.28
CA ALA A 691 3.30 9.71 25.62
C ALA A 691 4.37 10.37 26.50
N GLY A 692 5.47 9.67 26.75
CA GLY A 692 6.56 10.11 27.62
C GLY A 692 7.77 10.61 26.83
N THR A 693 8.00 10.07 25.63
CA THR A 693 8.91 10.66 24.65
C THR A 693 8.30 10.51 23.26
N ASN A 694 8.41 11.53 22.43
CA ASN A 694 8.17 11.39 20.99
C ASN A 694 9.53 11.06 20.33
N THR A 695 9.77 11.47 19.10
CA THR A 695 11.01 11.14 18.36
C THR A 695 12.32 11.66 18.98
N VAL A 696 12.24 12.61 19.91
CA VAL A 696 13.37 13.11 20.70
C VAL A 696 13.13 12.72 22.15
N GLY A 697 14.10 12.02 22.76
CA GLY A 697 14.04 11.51 24.13
C GLY A 697 14.96 10.28 24.30
N VAL A 698 15.11 9.80 25.54
CA VAL A 698 15.83 8.55 25.84
C VAL A 698 15.03 7.75 26.88
N PRO A 699 14.48 6.57 26.52
CA PRO A 699 14.39 6.01 25.17
C PRO A 699 13.49 6.86 24.23
N PRO A 700 13.57 6.75 22.90
CA PRO A 700 12.78 7.55 21.97
C PRO A 700 11.47 6.86 21.55
N SER A 701 10.40 7.63 21.37
CA SER A 701 9.04 7.14 21.13
C SER A 701 8.57 6.15 22.21
N THR A 702 8.31 6.68 23.40
CA THR A 702 7.83 5.94 24.59
C THR A 702 6.56 6.54 25.17
N PHE A 703 5.87 5.77 25.99
CA PHE A 703 4.73 6.14 26.81
C PHE A 703 5.07 5.95 28.28
N ARG A 704 4.40 6.67 29.17
CA ARG A 704 4.61 6.57 30.62
C ARG A 704 3.29 6.47 31.36
N LEU A 705 3.18 5.43 32.19
CA LEU A 705 2.07 5.24 33.12
C LEU A 705 2.37 5.94 34.44
N TYR A 706 1.40 6.69 34.94
CA TYR A 706 1.39 7.35 36.23
C TYR A 706 0.22 6.86 37.08
N LYS A 707 0.44 6.85 38.40
CA LYS A 707 -0.62 6.68 39.42
C LYS A 707 -0.88 8.02 40.12
N TRP A 708 -2.16 8.31 40.37
CA TRP A 708 -2.61 9.36 41.27
C TRP A 708 -2.59 8.89 42.73
N GLU A 709 -2.35 9.80 43.69
CA GLU A 709 -2.44 9.48 45.14
C GLU A 709 -3.85 9.02 45.53
N ASP A 710 -4.87 9.75 45.09
CA ASP A 710 -6.28 9.40 45.23
C ASP A 710 -7.14 10.04 44.11
N GLY A 711 -8.47 10.00 44.27
CA GLY A 711 -9.44 10.54 43.31
C GLY A 711 -9.48 12.06 43.16
N VAL A 712 -8.61 12.82 43.84
CA VAL A 712 -8.46 14.28 43.68
C VAL A 712 -7.75 14.66 42.38
N LYS A 713 -6.87 13.78 41.86
CA LYS A 713 -6.15 13.97 40.59
C LYS A 713 -5.43 15.34 40.48
N ALA A 714 -4.56 15.65 41.43
CA ALA A 714 -3.81 16.93 41.48
C ALA A 714 -2.29 16.70 41.44
N PHE A 715 -1.56 17.37 40.52
CA PHE A 715 -0.25 16.92 40.03
C PHE A 715 0.83 16.80 41.11
N SER A 716 0.71 17.57 42.20
CA SER A 716 1.57 17.43 43.39
C SER A 716 1.71 15.99 43.91
N GLY A 717 0.69 15.12 43.74
CA GLY A 717 0.67 13.74 44.23
C GLY A 717 1.09 12.63 43.26
N ILE A 718 1.40 12.91 41.98
CA ILE A 718 1.66 11.84 40.99
C ILE A 718 2.88 10.99 41.30
N GLN A 719 2.79 9.69 40.99
CA GLN A 719 3.90 8.74 41.07
C GLN A 719 4.16 8.11 39.68
N PRO A 720 5.38 8.21 39.10
CA PRO A 720 5.74 7.53 37.86
C PRO A 720 5.87 6.03 38.10
N MET A 721 5.18 5.20 37.29
CA MET A 721 5.20 3.75 37.42
C MET A 721 6.21 3.11 36.45
N TRP A 722 5.98 3.22 35.14
CA TRP A 722 6.89 2.70 34.12
C TRP A 722 6.88 3.55 32.84
N THR A 723 8.01 3.55 32.12
CA THR A 723 8.19 4.06 30.76
C THR A 723 8.36 2.88 29.79
N PHE A 724 7.63 2.86 28.67
CA PHE A 724 7.59 1.71 27.75
C PHE A 724 7.32 2.12 26.29
N PRO A 725 7.88 1.45 25.27
CA PRO A 725 8.82 0.32 25.32
C PRO A 725 10.16 0.70 25.96
N ALA A 726 10.87 -0.26 26.55
CA ALA A 726 12.08 -0.01 27.34
C ALA A 726 13.29 0.44 26.51
N ASP A 727 13.36 0.04 25.24
CA ASP A 727 14.35 0.55 24.27
C ASP A 727 13.71 1.54 23.26
N GLY A 728 12.43 1.89 23.47
CA GLY A 728 11.64 2.80 22.64
C GLY A 728 11.05 2.17 21.38
N MET A 729 10.18 2.91 20.68
CA MET A 729 9.71 2.50 19.34
C MET A 729 10.65 2.96 18.22
N GLY A 730 11.39 4.06 18.40
CA GLY A 730 12.28 4.62 17.38
C GLY A 730 12.43 6.14 17.47
N ALA A 731 13.25 6.71 16.57
CA ALA A 731 13.51 8.15 16.48
C ALA A 731 13.20 8.74 15.08
N GLU A 732 12.45 8.03 14.24
CA GLU A 732 12.08 8.46 12.89
C GLU A 732 11.16 9.67 12.93
N THR A 733 11.55 10.79 12.34
CA THR A 733 10.83 12.06 12.55
C THR A 733 9.43 12.02 11.95
N ASN A 734 8.42 12.17 12.81
CA ASN A 734 7.06 12.56 12.44
C ASN A 734 6.91 14.09 12.62
N SER A 735 6.36 14.77 11.62
CA SER A 735 6.16 16.23 11.64
C SER A 735 4.86 16.65 12.34
N TYR A 736 3.94 15.71 12.45
CA TYR A 736 2.55 15.86 12.90
C TYR A 736 2.32 15.39 14.35
N ARG A 737 3.40 15.00 15.05
CA ARG A 737 3.51 14.79 16.51
C ARG A 737 2.62 13.73 17.17
N THR A 738 1.92 12.90 16.41
CA THR A 738 1.15 11.78 16.97
C THR A 738 2.00 10.83 17.81
N ALA A 739 1.79 10.82 19.12
CA ALA A 739 2.13 9.73 20.02
C ALA A 739 0.93 9.50 20.96
N VAL A 740 -0.08 8.77 20.48
CA VAL A 740 -1.41 8.68 21.12
C VAL A 740 -1.59 7.36 21.88
N PRO A 741 -1.98 7.41 23.16
CA PRO A 741 -2.43 6.25 23.92
C PRO A 741 -3.95 6.06 23.79
N SER A 742 -4.43 4.82 23.98
CA SER A 742 -5.84 4.48 24.17
C SER A 742 -5.93 3.28 25.14
N VAL A 743 -7.02 3.15 25.90
CA VAL A 743 -7.12 2.15 26.98
C VAL A 743 -8.51 1.53 27.01
N GLU A 744 -8.57 0.21 27.18
CA GLU A 744 -9.80 -0.52 27.52
C GLU A 744 -9.62 -1.20 28.89
N VAL A 745 -10.61 -1.05 29.78
CA VAL A 745 -10.57 -1.54 31.17
C VAL A 745 -11.50 -2.75 31.34
N ASP A 746 -10.96 -3.82 31.92
CA ASP A 746 -11.68 -4.97 32.46
C ASP A 746 -11.53 -4.97 33.99
N GLU A 747 -12.51 -4.35 34.66
CA GLU A 747 -12.59 -4.23 36.12
C GLU A 747 -12.91 -5.57 36.81
N GLU A 748 -13.45 -6.57 36.10
CA GLU A 748 -13.67 -7.92 36.66
C GLU A 748 -12.37 -8.74 36.65
N ALA A 749 -11.56 -8.61 35.61
CA ALA A 749 -10.23 -9.23 35.54
C ALA A 749 -9.14 -8.48 36.32
N GLY A 750 -9.35 -7.20 36.66
CA GLY A 750 -8.34 -6.32 37.24
C GLY A 750 -7.25 -5.91 36.24
N ILE A 751 -7.64 -5.73 34.97
CA ILE A 751 -6.75 -5.49 33.83
C ILE A 751 -7.13 -4.20 33.09
N ALA A 752 -6.13 -3.42 32.67
CA ALA A 752 -6.27 -2.41 31.63
C ALA A 752 -5.38 -2.76 30.44
N THR A 753 -5.98 -2.84 29.25
CA THR A 753 -5.26 -3.06 27.98
C THR A 753 -4.86 -1.70 27.42
N LEU A 754 -3.55 -1.47 27.32
CA LEU A 754 -2.94 -0.20 26.91
C LEU A 754 -2.51 -0.29 25.44
N TYR A 755 -3.17 0.48 24.59
CA TYR A 755 -2.95 0.54 23.15
C TYR A 755 -2.13 1.79 22.79
N LEU A 756 -1.05 1.61 22.04
CA LEU A 756 -0.06 2.65 21.78
C LEU A 756 0.14 2.87 20.29
N TYR A 757 0.30 4.12 19.85
CA TYR A 757 0.72 4.47 18.49
C TYR A 757 1.58 5.73 18.45
N THR A 758 2.80 5.63 17.93
CA THR A 758 3.65 6.78 17.59
C THR A 758 3.89 6.84 16.09
N GLY A 759 3.52 7.96 15.47
CA GLY A 759 3.65 8.23 14.05
C GLY A 759 5.07 7.97 13.55
N GLU A 760 5.18 7.30 12.40
CA GLU A 760 6.45 6.85 11.78
C GLU A 760 7.31 5.86 12.60
N ASN A 761 6.97 5.53 13.86
CA ASN A 761 7.86 4.78 14.76
C ASN A 761 7.31 3.45 15.26
N GLY A 762 6.01 3.31 15.48
CA GLY A 762 5.45 2.03 15.90
C GLY A 762 4.06 2.08 16.52
N TYR A 763 3.52 0.90 16.81
CA TYR A 763 2.26 0.67 17.49
C TYR A 763 2.31 -0.68 18.23
N GLY A 764 1.60 -0.80 19.34
CA GLY A 764 1.66 -2.01 20.15
C GLY A 764 0.65 -2.05 21.28
N VAL A 765 0.60 -3.18 21.97
CA VAL A 765 -0.31 -3.44 23.08
C VAL A 765 0.44 -3.97 24.30
N TYR A 766 0.11 -3.36 25.44
CA TYR A 766 0.57 -3.75 26.76
C TYR A 766 -0.63 -4.07 27.65
N GLU A 767 -0.41 -4.88 28.67
CA GLU A 767 -1.38 -5.23 29.69
C GLU A 767 -0.87 -4.71 31.03
N PHE A 768 -1.58 -3.74 31.60
CA PHE A 768 -1.42 -3.34 32.99
C PHE A 768 -2.42 -4.13 33.85
N SER A 769 -2.00 -4.60 35.01
CA SER A 769 -2.89 -5.29 35.95
C SER A 769 -2.59 -4.94 37.40
N THR A 770 -3.64 -5.01 38.22
CA THR A 770 -3.59 -4.74 39.67
C THR A 770 -4.30 -5.86 40.42
N ASN A 771 -3.80 -6.22 41.61
CA ASN A 771 -4.54 -7.06 42.56
C ASN A 771 -5.34 -6.25 43.60
N ALA A 772 -5.57 -4.95 43.34
CA ALA A 772 -6.34 -4.05 44.18
C ALA A 772 -7.82 -4.50 44.30
N THR A 773 -8.21 -4.96 45.49
CA THR A 773 -9.62 -5.23 45.84
C THR A 773 -10.25 -4.06 46.60
N SER A 774 -9.84 -2.83 46.28
CA SER A 774 -10.38 -1.60 46.88
C SER A 774 -11.84 -1.44 46.47
N VAL A 775 -12.70 -1.00 47.39
CA VAL A 775 -14.03 -0.53 46.98
C VAL A 775 -13.83 0.74 46.16
N ARG A 776 -14.31 0.74 44.91
CA ARG A 776 -14.27 1.92 44.05
C ARG A 776 -14.97 3.08 44.76
N ASN A 777 -14.24 4.14 45.05
CA ASN A 777 -14.80 5.40 45.56
C ASN A 777 -15.42 6.16 44.38
N THR A 778 -16.43 5.58 43.76
CA THR A 778 -17.24 6.22 42.72
C THR A 778 -18.08 7.31 43.39
N TYR A 779 -17.55 8.53 43.40
CA TYR A 779 -18.26 9.69 43.89
C TYR A 779 -19.40 10.02 42.91
N ASN A 780 -20.62 10.10 43.43
CA ASN A 780 -21.78 10.53 42.64
C ASN A 780 -21.72 12.06 42.56
N ASN A 781 -20.97 12.60 41.60
CA ASN A 781 -20.75 14.04 41.50
C ASN A 781 -22.04 14.82 41.20
N ASP A 782 -23.02 14.19 40.55
CA ASP A 782 -24.36 14.76 40.32
C ASP A 782 -25.17 14.93 41.61
N ALA A 783 -24.87 14.16 42.67
CA ALA A 783 -25.60 14.21 43.95
C ALA A 783 -25.46 15.56 44.67
N VAL A 784 -24.36 16.28 44.48
CA VAL A 784 -24.19 17.66 44.97
C VAL A 784 -23.41 18.46 43.95
N ASN A 785 -24.09 19.33 43.20
CA ASN A 785 -23.44 20.29 42.33
C ASN A 785 -22.87 21.46 43.15
N VAL A 786 -21.66 21.92 42.82
CA VAL A 786 -20.98 23.02 43.52
C VAL A 786 -20.81 24.22 42.58
N ARG A 787 -21.42 25.35 42.93
CA ARG A 787 -21.30 26.62 42.21
C ARG A 787 -20.48 27.62 43.04
N VAL A 788 -19.67 28.43 42.38
CA VAL A 788 -18.91 29.52 43.02
C VAL A 788 -19.66 30.85 42.90
N ASP A 789 -19.70 31.62 43.99
CA ASP A 789 -20.14 33.02 44.04
C ASP A 789 -19.16 33.85 44.89
N GLY A 790 -18.20 34.47 44.20
CA GLY A 790 -17.03 35.10 44.84
C GLY A 790 -16.25 34.10 45.69
N LYS A 791 -16.15 34.35 47.01
CA LYS A 791 -15.53 33.42 47.98
C LYS A 791 -16.50 32.41 48.60
N THR A 792 -17.73 32.34 48.09
CA THR A 792 -18.77 31.43 48.56
C THR A 792 -18.84 30.21 47.65
N LEU A 793 -18.76 29.01 48.22
CA LEU A 793 -19.18 27.77 47.59
C LEU A 793 -20.66 27.58 47.90
N LEU A 794 -21.50 27.50 46.87
CA LEU A 794 -22.93 27.22 46.94
C LEU A 794 -23.15 25.76 46.53
N LEU A 795 -23.88 25.01 47.34
CA LEU A 795 -24.22 23.60 47.09
C LEU A 795 -25.65 23.50 46.57
N SER A 796 -25.96 22.49 45.76
CA SER A 796 -27.32 22.28 45.24
C SER A 796 -28.37 21.97 46.32
N GLU A 797 -27.95 21.49 47.49
CA GLU A 797 -28.82 21.21 48.65
C GLU A 797 -28.10 21.40 50.01
N GLU A 798 -28.81 21.24 51.13
CA GLU A 798 -28.19 21.15 52.46
C GLU A 798 -27.53 19.77 52.62
N VAL A 799 -26.21 19.73 52.63
CA VAL A 799 -25.44 18.49 52.77
C VAL A 799 -25.16 18.17 54.24
N ALA A 800 -25.01 16.88 54.57
CA ALA A 800 -24.62 16.44 55.91
C ALA A 800 -23.26 17.01 56.31
N SER A 801 -22.28 16.94 55.41
CA SER A 801 -20.95 17.51 55.58
C SER A 801 -20.37 18.00 54.25
N VAL A 802 -19.56 19.05 54.33
CA VAL A 802 -18.71 19.53 53.23
C VAL A 802 -17.32 19.82 53.77
N SER A 803 -16.29 19.31 53.08
CA SER A 803 -14.88 19.54 53.37
C SER A 803 -14.18 20.08 52.13
N VAL A 804 -13.35 21.09 52.31
CA VAL A 804 -12.69 21.84 51.24
C VAL A 804 -11.19 21.82 51.44
N TYR A 805 -10.47 21.34 50.43
CA TYR A 805 -9.02 21.15 50.43
C TYR A 805 -8.38 22.02 49.34
N THR A 806 -7.10 22.38 49.48
CA THR A 806 -6.29 22.83 48.33
C THR A 806 -6.11 21.69 47.33
N VAL A 807 -5.66 22.02 46.11
CA VAL A 807 -5.16 21.01 45.16
C VAL A 807 -4.01 20.16 45.76
N THR A 808 -3.23 20.73 46.67
CA THR A 808 -2.20 20.03 47.47
C THR A 808 -2.74 19.24 48.68
N GLY A 809 -4.04 18.90 48.70
CA GLY A 809 -4.66 18.05 49.72
C GLY A 809 -4.82 18.67 51.12
N GLN A 810 -4.41 19.93 51.35
CA GLN A 810 -4.53 20.57 52.66
C GLN A 810 -5.97 21.03 52.90
N LEU A 811 -6.62 20.50 53.95
CA LEU A 811 -7.95 20.98 54.39
C LEU A 811 -7.88 22.46 54.79
N ILE A 812 -8.68 23.32 54.16
CA ILE A 812 -8.77 24.76 54.42
C ILE A 812 -10.11 25.21 55.03
N ALA A 813 -11.20 24.50 54.78
CA ALA A 813 -12.52 24.81 55.32
C ALA A 813 -13.38 23.55 55.42
N GLN A 814 -14.32 23.51 56.36
CA GLN A 814 -15.33 22.45 56.46
C GLN A 814 -16.58 22.94 57.19
N ALA A 815 -17.73 22.32 56.93
CA ALA A 815 -18.98 22.56 57.63
C ALA A 815 -19.85 21.29 57.69
N GLU A 816 -20.75 21.24 58.67
CA GLU A 816 -21.82 20.25 58.78
C GLU A 816 -23.18 20.95 58.57
N ARG A 817 -24.16 20.25 57.98
CA ARG A 817 -25.52 20.77 57.72
C ARG A 817 -25.53 22.12 57.00
N ALA A 818 -24.85 22.16 55.85
CA ALA A 818 -24.59 23.39 55.11
C ALA A 818 -25.11 23.31 53.67
N ALA A 819 -25.73 24.39 53.20
CA ALA A 819 -26.00 24.60 51.77
C ALA A 819 -24.96 25.53 51.10
N SER A 820 -24.02 26.07 51.87
CA SER A 820 -22.90 26.86 51.38
C SER A 820 -21.75 26.93 52.38
N LEU A 821 -20.54 27.24 51.89
CA LEU A 821 -19.32 27.37 52.69
C LEU A 821 -18.42 28.47 52.11
N ASN A 822 -17.90 29.35 52.97
CA ASN A 822 -16.91 30.34 52.57
C ASN A 822 -15.49 29.77 52.65
N VAL A 823 -14.66 30.11 51.66
CA VAL A 823 -13.21 29.89 51.68
C VAL A 823 -12.45 31.19 51.99
N ALA A 824 -11.28 31.07 52.61
CA ALA A 824 -10.54 32.23 53.11
C ALA A 824 -9.89 33.06 51.99
N GLU A 825 -9.34 32.40 50.96
CA GLU A 825 -8.52 33.01 49.91
C GLU A 825 -9.21 32.84 48.54
N ARG A 826 -8.51 33.21 47.46
CA ARG A 826 -8.87 32.87 46.08
C ARG A 826 -7.94 31.75 45.62
N GLY A 827 -8.41 30.91 44.70
CA GLY A 827 -7.64 29.75 44.23
C GLY A 827 -8.51 28.52 43.99
N ILE A 828 -7.85 27.42 43.68
CA ILE A 828 -8.50 26.17 43.28
C ILE A 828 -8.61 25.26 44.50
N TYR A 829 -9.81 24.73 44.70
CA TYR A 829 -10.14 23.88 45.83
C TYR A 829 -10.86 22.61 45.40
N ILE A 830 -10.76 21.60 46.25
CA ILE A 830 -11.42 20.32 46.12
C ILE A 830 -12.53 20.26 47.15
N VAL A 831 -13.77 20.13 46.71
CA VAL A 831 -14.99 20.20 47.53
C VAL A 831 -15.59 18.81 47.62
N LYS A 832 -15.36 18.15 48.74
CA LYS A 832 -15.97 16.85 49.08
C LYS A 832 -17.25 17.11 49.88
N ALA A 833 -18.40 16.87 49.27
CA ALA A 833 -19.71 17.09 49.88
C ALA A 833 -20.48 15.77 50.02
N THR A 834 -21.18 15.57 51.14
CA THR A 834 -21.93 14.33 51.42
C THR A 834 -23.38 14.66 51.76
N THR A 835 -24.35 14.17 50.98
CA THR A 835 -25.79 14.44 51.15
C THR A 835 -26.31 13.94 52.51
N LEU A 836 -27.50 14.38 52.92
CA LEU A 836 -28.17 13.90 54.14
C LEU A 836 -28.55 12.40 54.08
N GLN A 837 -28.47 11.81 52.90
CA GLN A 837 -28.74 10.42 52.54
C GLN A 837 -27.45 9.59 52.53
N GLY A 838 -26.27 10.22 52.55
CA GLY A 838 -24.96 9.57 52.62
C GLY A 838 -24.22 9.42 51.28
N GLU A 839 -24.76 9.95 50.18
CA GLU A 839 -24.07 9.98 48.88
C GLU A 839 -22.98 11.05 48.87
N THR A 840 -21.82 10.77 48.29
CA THR A 840 -20.67 11.70 48.30
C THR A 840 -20.30 12.15 46.89
N ALA A 841 -20.21 13.46 46.69
CA ALA A 841 -19.67 14.13 45.51
C ALA A 841 -18.29 14.73 45.81
N VAL A 842 -17.40 14.79 44.81
CA VAL A 842 -16.09 15.45 44.88
C VAL A 842 -15.88 16.31 43.64
N HIS A 843 -15.89 17.63 43.83
CA HIS A 843 -15.73 18.62 42.75
C HIS A 843 -14.42 19.39 42.88
N LYS A 844 -13.73 19.60 41.75
CA LYS A 844 -12.66 20.61 41.62
C LYS A 844 -13.34 21.94 41.27
N VAL A 845 -13.00 23.03 41.95
CA VAL A 845 -13.64 24.35 41.74
C VAL A 845 -12.62 25.49 41.83
N LEU A 846 -12.80 26.53 41.01
CA LEU A 846 -11.97 27.75 41.05
C LEU A 846 -12.72 28.90 41.72
N VAL A 847 -12.17 29.43 42.82
CA VAL A 847 -12.76 30.52 43.61
C VAL A 847 -12.11 31.86 43.23
N LYS A 848 -12.92 32.73 42.60
CA LYS A 848 -12.48 33.89 41.79
C LYS A 848 -12.45 35.25 42.48
#